data_AF-A0AAU5ZU15-F1
#
_entry.id   AF-A0AAU5ZU15-F1
#
_cell.length_a   1.000
_cell.length_b   1.000
_cell.length_c   1.000
_cell.angle_alpha   90.00
_cell.angle_beta   90.00
_cell.angle_gamma   90.00
#
_symmetry.space_group_name_H-M   'P 1'
#
loop_
_entity.id
_entity.type
_entity.pdbx_description
1 polymer ?
#
loop_
_entity_poly.entity_id
_entity_poly.type
_entity_poly.pdbx_seq_one_letter_code
_entity_poly.pdbx_strand_id
1 'polypeptide(L)'
;MTAALVPAERTVTPLGIDWVGWQNWLGEHIDPAWRPGEWNQDFWLFTGDLNSPRTTAVGCGTPHCRAILSSRGRCHSCTRAQEKSGLTWEEFEAQFVPSARPRGSDPALCEVVRDSVRCGRVSVGVTLCKGHYNKWRRHCREHGRRLPIAEWVDAFSIEPFPQPPECSVGGCPNRRISEKSPICNYHQRRWLEAGHKGTANTPQLRRWAAEQPPLLTAAQFSLVQLPSPLRQELAHGIQQRDELDSTMQPFAMRAIVSAALTTATTSLLLAADTLKKSMRTTDEKSVLRQLTWSVHQGYIAFSGHDLRGEDHFDPRAAGLKGATRSGRRKQFGSVDLTVIPQPWLRQVLKRRAEAEKPTGLAFRRWLRACVIAGHGMNRLPGGGIDSTTLDFAHMQAAFDEIAASVDKDGRLYGAGYRGDLWTAFCQTIDFGRLADLLDAPGSFMRRPSQRIPDEDTNEDELGKAVPEHVIRQLDVQLPSLGTGVTYGAMDPAHVRAMFQTAYVVLRDSGRRPLEVVSLPRNCLERERDEVSLIWNNHKRRRMRRRLPITSSTVAAIEKWQALRDSLPEAPSVSEPYLFPAITSAGGSDHLMSNNFSVGMRTWVDNLETLNSDAMDAEGNVIPFDRSLIYPYAFRHSFAQRHADAGTPIDVLREPHGPRRSKNDHGLLPGLTGTQAQGGQNTQPDGHRPARNRDTLLVDRLRTAVGGRAVRRLHRTDQRQSRRTRMPDPLPVLRLRVLPS
;
A
#
# COMPACT_ATOMS: atom_id res chain seq x y z
N MET A 1 -10.03 11.10 -62.68
CA MET A 1 -11.14 10.27 -62.18
C MET A 1 -10.70 9.63 -60.87
N THR A 2 -10.90 10.34 -59.77
CA THR A 2 -10.58 9.92 -58.41
C THR A 2 -11.82 9.23 -57.82
N ALA A 3 -11.75 7.91 -57.66
CA ALA A 3 -12.80 7.14 -57.03
C ALA A 3 -12.78 7.40 -55.51
N ALA A 4 -13.84 8.00 -55.00
CA ALA A 4 -14.05 8.25 -53.59
C ALA A 4 -14.23 6.92 -52.83
N LEU A 5 -13.40 6.70 -51.82
CA LEU A 5 -13.59 5.67 -50.80
C LEU A 5 -14.84 6.01 -50.00
N VAL A 6 -15.87 5.18 -50.16
CA VAL A 6 -17.08 5.20 -49.32
C VAL A 6 -16.70 4.65 -47.94
N PRO A 7 -16.95 5.37 -46.82
CA PRO A 7 -16.71 4.84 -45.49
C PRO A 7 -17.73 3.72 -45.23
N ALA A 8 -17.24 2.56 -44.77
CA ALA A 8 -18.09 1.45 -44.38
C ALA A 8 -19.07 1.88 -43.28
N GLU A 9 -20.37 1.65 -43.50
CA GLU A 9 -21.41 1.89 -42.52
C GLU A 9 -21.10 1.14 -41.21
N ARG A 10 -20.90 1.90 -40.14
CA ARG A 10 -20.71 1.40 -38.79
C ARG A 10 -21.98 0.69 -38.33
N THR A 11 -21.93 -0.63 -38.21
CA THR A 11 -23.01 -1.43 -37.60
C THR A 11 -23.01 -1.20 -36.09
N VAL A 12 -23.79 -0.20 -35.67
CA VAL A 12 -24.00 0.15 -34.27
C VAL A 12 -24.89 -0.92 -33.61
N THR A 13 -24.34 -1.65 -32.64
CA THR A 13 -25.09 -2.58 -31.78
C THR A 13 -25.88 -1.82 -30.70
N PRO A 14 -26.80 -2.47 -29.94
CA PRO A 14 -27.75 -1.79 -29.04
C PRO A 14 -27.17 -0.86 -27.97
N LEU A 15 -25.85 -0.91 -27.73
CA LEU A 15 -25.11 -0.04 -26.81
C LEU A 15 -24.33 1.09 -27.48
N GLY A 16 -24.46 1.29 -28.80
CA GLY A 16 -23.70 2.34 -29.49
C GLY A 16 -22.26 1.95 -29.86
N ILE A 17 -21.81 0.73 -29.54
CA ILE A 17 -20.40 0.33 -29.65
C ILE A 17 -20.07 -0.16 -31.07
N ASP A 18 -19.07 0.46 -31.70
CA ASP A 18 -18.41 0.00 -32.91
C ASP A 18 -17.44 -1.16 -32.59
N TRP A 19 -17.96 -2.38 -32.49
CA TRP A 19 -17.20 -3.57 -32.10
C TRP A 19 -16.10 -3.96 -33.09
N VAL A 20 -16.32 -3.68 -34.38
CA VAL A 20 -15.33 -3.97 -35.42
C VAL A 20 -14.19 -2.97 -35.31
N GLY A 21 -14.50 -1.67 -35.21
CA GLY A 21 -13.52 -0.63 -34.97
C GLY A 21 -12.72 -0.85 -33.68
N TRP A 22 -13.40 -1.25 -32.60
CA TRP A 22 -12.75 -1.53 -31.32
C TRP A 22 -11.75 -2.69 -31.39
N GLN A 23 -12.13 -3.80 -32.04
CA GLN A 23 -11.22 -4.94 -32.21
C GLN A 23 -10.03 -4.63 -33.13
N ASN A 24 -10.24 -3.82 -34.17
CA ASN A 24 -9.15 -3.36 -35.03
C ASN A 24 -8.17 -2.48 -34.24
N TRP A 25 -8.70 -1.52 -33.45
CA TRP A 25 -7.88 -0.68 -32.58
C TRP A 25 -7.08 -1.52 -31.58
N LEU A 26 -7.71 -2.51 -30.93
CA LEU A 26 -7.00 -3.44 -30.04
C LEU A 26 -5.90 -4.20 -30.78
N GLY A 27 -6.15 -4.66 -32.01
CA GLY A 27 -5.16 -5.35 -32.84
C GLY A 27 -3.92 -4.50 -33.13
N GLU A 28 -4.09 -3.18 -33.30
CA GLU A 28 -2.98 -2.23 -33.49
C GLU A 28 -2.23 -1.91 -32.19
N HIS A 29 -2.88 -2.09 -31.03
CA HIS A 29 -2.37 -1.74 -29.70
C HIS A 29 -2.06 -2.96 -28.82
N ILE A 30 -1.87 -4.12 -29.44
CA ILE A 30 -1.37 -5.35 -28.82
C ILE A 30 -0.08 -5.71 -29.55
N ASP A 31 1.02 -5.77 -28.82
CA ASP A 31 2.28 -6.29 -29.36
C ASP A 31 2.23 -7.83 -29.41
N PRO A 32 2.21 -8.46 -30.61
CA PRO A 32 2.22 -9.91 -30.72
C PRO A 32 3.55 -10.54 -30.24
N ALA A 33 4.62 -9.76 -30.16
CA ALA A 33 5.94 -10.19 -29.67
C ALA A 33 6.20 -9.78 -28.20
N TRP A 34 5.16 -9.36 -27.46
CA TRP A 34 5.25 -8.97 -26.05
C TRP A 34 5.96 -10.06 -25.21
N ARG A 35 6.91 -9.68 -24.34
CA ARG A 35 7.71 -10.61 -23.51
C ARG A 35 8.22 -11.85 -24.29
N PRO A 36 9.24 -11.67 -25.16
CA PRO A 36 9.83 -12.76 -25.92
C PRO A 36 10.26 -13.94 -25.02
N GLY A 37 9.87 -15.15 -25.41
CA GLY A 37 10.15 -16.38 -24.67
C GLY A 37 9.14 -16.73 -23.57
N GLU A 38 8.36 -15.77 -23.06
CA GLU A 38 7.26 -16.03 -22.13
C GLU A 38 5.89 -16.04 -22.84
N TRP A 39 5.65 -15.13 -23.79
CA TRP A 39 4.39 -15.08 -24.54
C TRP A 39 4.51 -15.79 -25.90
N ASN A 40 3.45 -16.49 -26.28
CA ASN A 40 3.25 -17.03 -27.60
C ASN A 40 1.87 -16.59 -28.12
N GLN A 41 1.86 -15.70 -29.11
CA GLN A 41 0.65 -15.14 -29.69
C GLN A 41 -0.17 -16.18 -30.47
N ASP A 42 0.48 -17.05 -31.23
CA ASP A 42 -0.19 -18.08 -32.05
C ASP A 42 -1.07 -18.99 -31.20
N PHE A 43 -0.64 -19.28 -29.97
CA PHE A 43 -1.37 -20.13 -29.02
C PHE A 43 -2.04 -19.35 -27.89
N TRP A 44 -1.93 -18.01 -27.90
CA TRP A 44 -2.40 -17.13 -26.83
C TRP A 44 -2.02 -17.65 -25.44
N LEU A 45 -0.73 -18.02 -25.30
CA LEU A 45 -0.19 -18.75 -24.16
C LEU A 45 0.91 -17.92 -23.51
N PHE A 46 0.76 -17.71 -22.20
CA PHE A 46 1.83 -17.17 -21.37
C PHE A 46 2.49 -18.29 -20.57
N THR A 47 3.81 -18.32 -20.57
CA THR A 47 4.68 -19.21 -19.77
C THR A 47 5.65 -18.37 -18.99
N GLY A 48 5.37 -18.20 -17.69
CA GLY A 48 6.19 -17.39 -16.82
C GLY A 48 7.59 -17.96 -16.59
N ASP A 49 8.60 -17.10 -16.72
CA ASP A 49 9.96 -17.39 -16.26
C ASP A 49 10.00 -17.39 -14.72
N LEU A 50 10.38 -18.53 -14.14
CA LEU A 50 10.45 -18.73 -12.70
C LEU A 50 11.60 -17.96 -12.03
N ASN A 51 12.58 -17.50 -12.81
CA ASN A 51 13.69 -16.69 -12.33
C ASN A 51 13.41 -15.18 -12.42
N SER A 52 12.34 -14.79 -13.14
CA SER A 52 11.98 -13.40 -13.31
C SER A 52 11.22 -12.86 -12.09
N PRO A 53 11.66 -11.75 -11.47
CA PRO A 53 10.89 -11.11 -10.41
C PRO A 53 9.57 -10.51 -10.92
N ARG A 54 9.36 -10.46 -12.25
CA ARG A 54 8.14 -9.94 -12.87
C ARG A 54 7.02 -10.97 -13.01
N THR A 55 7.19 -12.18 -12.48
CA THR A 55 6.17 -13.23 -12.45
C THR A 55 6.08 -13.83 -11.03
N THR A 56 4.88 -14.00 -10.48
CA THR A 56 4.72 -14.48 -9.09
C THR A 56 4.90 -16.00 -8.93
N ALA A 57 5.08 -16.73 -10.02
CA ALA A 57 5.25 -18.17 -9.98
C ALA A 57 6.69 -18.53 -9.59
N VAL A 58 6.85 -19.45 -8.64
CA VAL A 58 8.16 -19.88 -8.15
C VAL A 58 8.23 -21.40 -8.03
N GLY A 59 9.44 -21.96 -8.12
CA GLY A 59 9.67 -23.37 -7.83
C GLY A 59 9.40 -23.71 -6.37
N CYS A 60 9.06 -24.97 -6.10
CA CYS A 60 9.07 -25.53 -4.75
C CYS A 60 10.48 -25.46 -4.16
N GLY A 61 10.60 -25.06 -2.90
CA GLY A 61 11.89 -24.95 -2.21
C GLY A 61 12.60 -26.29 -1.96
N THR A 62 11.89 -27.42 -2.03
CA THR A 62 12.51 -28.75 -1.87
C THR A 62 13.38 -29.09 -3.09
N PRO A 63 14.66 -29.47 -2.92
CA PRO A 63 15.55 -29.85 -4.01
C PRO A 63 14.93 -30.91 -4.94
N HIS A 64 15.22 -30.80 -6.23
CA HIS A 64 14.70 -31.68 -7.29
C HIS A 64 13.17 -31.72 -7.45
N CYS A 65 12.40 -30.99 -6.62
CA CYS A 65 10.97 -30.84 -6.79
C CYS A 65 10.66 -29.93 -7.97
N ARG A 66 9.87 -30.42 -8.93
CA ARG A 66 9.44 -29.64 -10.12
C ARG A 66 8.08 -28.98 -9.95
N ALA A 67 7.53 -28.98 -8.73
CA ALA A 67 6.27 -28.31 -8.46
C ALA A 67 6.46 -26.79 -8.53
N ILE A 68 5.52 -26.10 -9.17
CA ILE A 68 5.48 -24.64 -9.29
C ILE A 68 4.36 -24.12 -8.37
N LEU A 69 4.65 -23.07 -7.62
CA LEU A 69 3.82 -22.45 -6.59
C LEU A 69 3.51 -21.00 -6.93
N SER A 70 2.49 -20.44 -6.28
CA SER A 70 2.11 -19.02 -6.39
C SER A 70 2.92 -18.09 -5.49
N SER A 71 3.70 -18.65 -4.57
CA SER A 71 4.51 -17.93 -3.59
C SER A 71 5.64 -18.82 -3.09
N ARG A 72 6.71 -18.21 -2.58
CA ARG A 72 7.86 -18.94 -2.03
C ARG A 72 7.40 -19.89 -0.92
N GLY A 73 7.91 -21.11 -0.95
CA GLY A 73 7.54 -22.14 0.00
C GLY A 73 7.72 -23.54 -0.56
N ARG A 74 7.05 -24.50 0.06
CA ARG A 74 7.10 -25.92 -0.32
C ARG A 74 5.71 -26.39 -0.70
N CYS A 75 5.64 -27.28 -1.70
CA CYS A 75 4.37 -27.77 -2.18
C CYS A 75 3.72 -28.71 -1.17
N HIS A 76 2.40 -28.79 -1.17
CA HIS A 76 1.64 -29.61 -0.22
C HIS A 76 2.10 -31.08 -0.17
N SER A 77 2.55 -31.65 -1.28
CA SER A 77 3.09 -33.03 -1.28
C SER A 77 4.44 -33.14 -0.57
N CYS A 78 5.33 -32.16 -0.72
CA CYS A 78 6.61 -32.16 0.01
C CYS A 78 6.39 -31.86 1.48
N THR A 79 5.48 -30.95 1.83
CA THR A 79 5.07 -30.68 3.22
C THR A 79 4.56 -31.96 3.89
N ARG A 80 3.60 -32.66 3.28
CA ARG A 80 3.09 -33.92 3.85
C ARG A 80 4.12 -35.04 3.91
N ALA A 81 5.05 -35.11 2.94
CA ALA A 81 6.11 -36.10 2.96
C ALA A 81 7.11 -35.82 4.09
N GLN A 82 7.44 -34.56 4.33
CA GLN A 82 8.30 -34.15 5.43
C GLN A 82 7.63 -34.41 6.79
N GLU A 83 6.36 -34.02 6.96
CA GLU A 83 5.58 -34.32 8.16
C GLU A 83 5.55 -35.82 8.48
N LYS A 84 5.39 -36.67 7.46
CA LYS A 84 5.38 -38.12 7.61
C LYS A 84 6.76 -38.70 7.93
N SER A 85 7.83 -38.06 7.47
CA SER A 85 9.21 -38.53 7.73
C SER A 85 9.68 -38.27 9.16
N GLY A 86 9.11 -37.26 9.84
CA GLY A 86 9.57 -36.83 11.16
C GLY A 86 10.93 -36.12 11.17
N LEU A 87 11.58 -35.96 10.02
CA LEU A 87 12.87 -35.30 9.86
C LEU A 87 12.73 -33.77 9.91
N THR A 88 13.80 -33.07 10.28
CA THR A 88 13.86 -31.62 10.04
C THR A 88 13.84 -31.30 8.54
N TRP A 89 13.56 -30.05 8.17
CA TRP A 89 13.57 -29.66 6.76
C TRP A 89 14.93 -29.86 6.08
N GLU A 90 16.03 -29.60 6.79
CA GLU A 90 17.38 -29.76 6.27
C GLU A 90 17.72 -31.23 5.98
N GLU A 91 17.44 -32.12 6.93
CA GLU A 91 17.64 -33.56 6.77
C GLU A 91 16.72 -34.16 5.71
N PHE A 92 15.46 -33.71 5.65
CA PHE A 92 14.50 -34.13 4.63
C PHE A 92 14.97 -33.73 3.24
N GLU A 93 15.44 -32.51 3.04
CA GLU A 93 15.89 -32.00 1.74
C GLU A 93 17.15 -32.69 1.23
N ALA A 94 18.02 -33.15 2.12
CA ALA A 94 19.21 -33.92 1.76
C ALA A 94 18.89 -35.35 1.24
N GLN A 95 17.77 -35.93 1.65
CA GLN A 95 17.46 -37.35 1.42
C GLN A 95 16.25 -37.58 0.51
N PHE A 96 15.32 -36.61 0.44
CA PHE A 96 14.06 -36.77 -0.27
C PHE A 96 14.15 -36.39 -1.74
N VAL A 97 13.87 -37.36 -2.62
CA VAL A 97 13.72 -37.12 -4.06
C VAL A 97 12.22 -37.22 -4.43
N PRO A 98 11.56 -36.10 -4.77
CA PRO A 98 10.16 -36.11 -5.14
C PRO A 98 9.91 -36.87 -6.45
N SER A 99 9.02 -37.88 -6.43
CA SER A 99 8.61 -38.63 -7.63
C SER A 99 7.41 -38.03 -8.36
N ALA A 100 6.79 -36.99 -7.80
CA ALA A 100 5.53 -36.45 -8.29
C ALA A 100 5.71 -35.64 -9.58
N ARG A 101 5.08 -36.11 -10.66
CA ARG A 101 4.94 -35.37 -11.92
C ARG A 101 3.72 -34.44 -11.87
N PRO A 102 3.72 -33.33 -12.62
CA PRO A 102 2.51 -32.53 -12.79
C PRO A 102 1.35 -33.39 -13.31
N ARG A 103 0.16 -33.23 -12.72
CA ARG A 103 -1.05 -33.95 -13.18
C ARG A 103 -1.29 -33.67 -14.66
N GLY A 104 -1.51 -34.72 -15.45
CA GLY A 104 -1.79 -34.62 -16.88
C GLY A 104 -0.56 -34.55 -17.77
N SER A 105 0.66 -34.44 -17.21
CA SER A 105 1.90 -34.56 -17.99
C SER A 105 2.09 -35.99 -18.50
N ASP A 106 2.93 -36.15 -19.51
CA ASP A 106 3.25 -37.46 -20.06
C ASP A 106 3.70 -38.45 -18.94
N PRO A 107 3.05 -39.62 -18.86
CA PRO A 107 3.49 -40.68 -17.96
C PRO A 107 4.83 -41.26 -18.45
N ALA A 108 5.37 -42.24 -17.73
CA ALA A 108 6.63 -42.87 -18.13
C ALA A 108 6.51 -43.45 -19.55
N LEU A 109 7.63 -43.58 -20.26
CA LEU A 109 7.64 -44.33 -21.50
C LEU A 109 7.24 -45.79 -21.23
N CYS A 110 6.69 -46.42 -22.26
CA CYS A 110 6.35 -47.83 -22.24
C CYS A 110 7.56 -48.69 -21.88
N GLU A 111 7.36 -49.68 -21.00
CA GLU A 111 8.41 -50.57 -20.48
C GLU A 111 8.96 -51.54 -21.52
N VAL A 112 8.22 -51.79 -22.62
CA VAL A 112 8.70 -52.62 -23.74
C VAL A 112 10.04 -52.10 -24.27
N VAL A 113 11.06 -52.94 -24.14
CA VAL A 113 12.41 -52.78 -24.68
C VAL A 113 12.73 -54.03 -25.48
N ARG A 114 13.28 -53.86 -26.68
CA ARG A 114 13.82 -54.95 -27.50
C ARG A 114 15.08 -54.45 -28.17
N ASP A 115 16.12 -55.28 -28.22
CA ASP A 115 17.41 -54.94 -28.85
C ASP A 115 17.94 -53.57 -28.36
N SER A 116 17.82 -53.32 -27.05
CA SER A 116 18.16 -52.05 -26.37
C SER A 116 17.36 -50.82 -26.81
N VAL A 117 16.35 -50.96 -27.67
CA VAL A 117 15.43 -49.89 -28.07
C VAL A 117 14.18 -49.91 -27.20
N ARG A 118 13.94 -48.82 -26.47
CA ARG A 118 12.70 -48.63 -25.69
C ARG A 118 11.58 -48.07 -26.57
N CYS A 119 10.36 -48.55 -26.37
CA CYS A 119 9.17 -48.03 -27.01
C CYS A 119 8.97 -46.53 -26.70
N GLY A 120 8.87 -45.71 -27.75
CA GLY A 120 8.79 -44.25 -27.66
C GLY A 120 7.41 -43.70 -27.27
N ARG A 121 6.41 -44.57 -27.07
CA ARG A 121 5.04 -44.20 -26.67
C ARG A 121 4.90 -44.19 -25.15
N VAL A 122 4.06 -43.29 -24.64
CA VAL A 122 3.80 -43.13 -23.20
C VAL A 122 2.91 -44.27 -22.65
N SER A 123 3.12 -44.62 -21.38
CA SER A 123 2.37 -45.67 -20.69
C SER A 123 0.94 -45.24 -20.33
N VAL A 124 0.00 -46.17 -20.19
CA VAL A 124 -1.41 -45.84 -19.86
C VAL A 124 -1.92 -46.79 -18.78
N GLY A 125 -1.82 -46.37 -17.51
CA GLY A 125 -2.36 -47.08 -16.33
C GLY A 125 -1.62 -48.36 -15.92
N VAL A 126 -1.00 -49.05 -16.88
CA VAL A 126 0.01 -50.10 -16.72
C VAL A 126 1.31 -49.55 -17.30
N THR A 127 2.48 -50.06 -16.91
CA THR A 127 3.80 -49.63 -17.43
C THR A 127 3.94 -49.74 -18.96
N LEU A 128 2.92 -50.26 -19.66
CA LEU A 128 2.79 -50.39 -21.11
C LEU A 128 2.01 -49.23 -21.77
N CYS A 129 2.33 -48.91 -23.03
CA CYS A 129 1.48 -48.03 -23.85
C CYS A 129 0.16 -48.72 -24.23
N LYS A 130 -0.86 -47.94 -24.65
CA LYS A 130 -2.18 -48.48 -25.06
C LYS A 130 -2.08 -49.58 -26.13
N GLY A 131 -1.16 -49.45 -27.08
CA GLY A 131 -0.94 -50.43 -28.15
C GLY A 131 -0.40 -51.76 -27.62
N HIS A 132 0.68 -51.71 -26.83
CA HIS A 132 1.27 -52.90 -26.22
C HIS A 132 0.38 -53.52 -25.15
N TYR A 133 -0.31 -52.71 -24.36
CA TYR A 133 -1.30 -53.17 -23.39
C TYR A 133 -2.42 -53.97 -24.06
N ASN A 134 -2.96 -53.50 -25.19
CA ASN A 134 -4.00 -54.25 -25.91
C ASN A 134 -3.47 -55.58 -26.47
N LYS A 135 -2.24 -55.61 -27.01
CA LYS A 135 -1.61 -56.85 -27.47
C LYS A 135 -1.37 -57.83 -26.31
N TRP A 136 -0.84 -57.36 -25.18
CA TRP A 136 -0.60 -58.15 -23.97
C TRP A 136 -1.92 -58.67 -23.38
N ARG A 137 -2.94 -57.81 -23.26
CA ARG A 137 -4.27 -58.19 -22.76
C ARG A 137 -4.93 -59.24 -23.66
N ARG A 138 -4.79 -59.14 -24.98
CA ARG A 138 -5.27 -60.14 -25.92
C ARG A 138 -4.57 -61.48 -25.72
N HIS A 139 -3.23 -61.48 -25.65
CA HIS A 139 -2.44 -62.67 -25.34
C HIS A 139 -2.90 -63.34 -24.03
N CYS A 140 -3.05 -62.55 -22.94
CA CYS A 140 -3.51 -63.07 -21.66
C CYS A 140 -4.92 -63.69 -21.72
N ARG A 141 -5.79 -63.23 -22.62
CA ARG A 141 -7.11 -63.82 -22.87
C ARG A 141 -7.02 -65.11 -23.67
N GLU A 142 -6.20 -65.15 -24.70
CA GLU A 142 -6.05 -66.29 -25.61
C GLU A 142 -5.34 -67.48 -24.94
N HIS A 143 -4.36 -67.22 -24.06
CA HIS A 143 -3.53 -68.26 -23.45
C HIS A 143 -3.84 -68.53 -21.97
N GLY A 144 -4.83 -67.85 -21.37
CA GLY A 144 -5.26 -68.02 -19.99
C GLY A 144 -4.21 -67.67 -18.91
N ARG A 145 -2.97 -67.33 -19.28
CA ARG A 145 -1.87 -66.98 -18.37
C ARG A 145 -1.39 -65.55 -18.59
N ARG A 146 -1.03 -64.86 -17.50
CA ARG A 146 -0.33 -63.58 -17.55
C ARG A 146 1.17 -63.82 -17.46
N LEU A 147 1.88 -63.57 -18.56
CA LEU A 147 3.34 -63.55 -18.56
C LEU A 147 3.86 -62.20 -18.03
N PRO A 148 5.02 -62.18 -17.34
CA PRO A 148 5.82 -60.98 -17.15
C PRO A 148 6.07 -60.25 -18.49
N ILE A 149 6.16 -58.93 -18.46
CA ILE A 149 6.26 -58.11 -19.68
C ILE A 149 7.50 -58.48 -20.50
N ALA A 150 8.66 -58.66 -19.86
CA ALA A 150 9.89 -59.05 -20.54
C ALA A 150 9.75 -60.40 -21.26
N GLU A 151 9.27 -61.44 -20.56
CA GLU A 151 9.04 -62.76 -21.15
C GLU A 151 8.04 -62.74 -22.30
N TRP A 152 6.98 -61.92 -22.19
CA TRP A 152 6.01 -61.74 -23.27
C TRP A 152 6.61 -61.05 -24.49
N VAL A 153 7.48 -60.05 -24.29
CA VAL A 153 8.16 -59.34 -25.39
C VAL A 153 9.06 -60.29 -26.17
N ASP A 154 9.85 -61.11 -25.47
CA ASP A 154 10.79 -62.05 -26.09
C ASP A 154 10.06 -63.21 -26.77
N ALA A 155 9.12 -63.86 -26.07
CA ALA A 155 8.43 -65.05 -26.59
C ALA A 155 7.56 -64.77 -27.83
N PHE A 156 7.10 -63.54 -28.00
CA PHE A 156 6.19 -63.15 -29.10
C PHE A 156 6.77 -62.09 -30.03
N SER A 157 8.08 -61.83 -29.97
CA SER A 157 8.77 -60.88 -30.85
C SER A 157 8.06 -59.52 -30.92
N ILE A 158 7.77 -58.93 -29.76
CA ILE A 158 7.03 -57.67 -29.68
C ILE A 158 7.94 -56.47 -29.96
N GLU A 159 7.70 -55.79 -31.09
CA GLU A 159 8.50 -54.62 -31.45
C GLU A 159 8.12 -53.33 -30.68
N PRO A 160 9.11 -52.50 -30.30
CA PRO A 160 8.92 -51.12 -29.85
C PRO A 160 8.24 -50.24 -30.91
N PHE A 161 7.41 -49.28 -30.48
CA PHE A 161 6.86 -48.27 -31.39
C PHE A 161 7.76 -47.03 -31.45
N PRO A 162 7.82 -46.31 -32.60
CA PRO A 162 8.54 -45.06 -32.69
C PRO A 162 7.96 -43.99 -31.76
N GLN A 163 8.77 -43.00 -31.43
CA GLN A 163 8.34 -41.84 -30.67
C GLN A 163 7.31 -41.04 -31.49
N PRO A 164 6.08 -40.86 -30.98
CA PRO A 164 5.09 -40.07 -31.68
C PRO A 164 5.39 -38.57 -31.57
N PRO A 165 4.96 -37.74 -32.55
CA PRO A 165 5.07 -36.29 -32.48
C PRO A 165 4.32 -35.68 -31.28
N GLU A 166 4.54 -34.39 -31.06
CA GLU A 166 3.83 -33.59 -30.05
C GLU A 166 2.33 -33.47 -30.35
N CYS A 167 1.56 -33.22 -29.30
CA CYS A 167 0.13 -32.95 -29.37
C CYS A 167 -0.17 -31.82 -30.36
N SER A 168 -1.23 -31.96 -31.16
CA SER A 168 -1.69 -30.91 -32.07
C SER A 168 -2.34 -29.71 -31.37
N VAL A 169 -2.55 -29.77 -30.04
CA VAL A 169 -2.93 -28.58 -29.28
C VAL A 169 -1.71 -27.69 -29.12
N GLY A 170 -1.84 -26.43 -29.54
CA GLY A 170 -0.77 -25.44 -29.52
C GLY A 170 -0.09 -25.30 -28.16
N GLY A 171 1.24 -25.30 -28.15
CA GLY A 171 2.06 -25.14 -26.94
C GLY A 171 1.97 -26.30 -25.94
N CYS A 172 1.38 -27.44 -26.31
CA CYS A 172 1.29 -28.60 -25.42
C CYS A 172 2.55 -29.47 -25.52
N PRO A 173 3.30 -29.65 -24.42
CA PRO A 173 4.55 -30.43 -24.44
C PRO A 173 4.31 -31.96 -24.42
N ASN A 174 3.06 -32.40 -24.29
CA ASN A 174 2.74 -33.82 -24.22
C ASN A 174 2.73 -34.45 -25.61
N ARG A 175 3.04 -35.74 -25.65
CA ARG A 175 3.10 -36.54 -26.87
C ARG A 175 1.73 -37.07 -27.28
N ARG A 176 1.55 -37.27 -28.58
CA ARG A 176 0.38 -37.99 -29.11
C ARG A 176 0.33 -39.41 -28.56
N ILE A 177 -0.87 -39.93 -28.38
CA ILE A 177 -1.09 -41.29 -27.87
C ILE A 177 -0.66 -42.34 -28.91
N SER A 178 -0.83 -42.01 -30.19
CA SER A 178 -0.48 -42.86 -31.33
C SER A 178 -0.45 -42.02 -32.61
N GLU A 179 0.07 -42.56 -33.71
CA GLU A 179 0.05 -41.89 -35.03
C GLU A 179 -1.37 -41.53 -35.50
N LYS A 180 -2.38 -42.35 -35.16
CA LYS A 180 -3.77 -42.14 -35.59
C LYS A 180 -4.48 -41.02 -34.83
N SER A 181 -3.98 -40.65 -33.65
CA SER A 181 -4.58 -39.62 -32.79
C SER A 181 -3.68 -38.39 -32.77
N PRO A 182 -4.13 -37.23 -33.25
CA PRO A 182 -3.31 -36.03 -33.28
C PRO A 182 -3.13 -35.39 -31.89
N ILE A 183 -3.81 -35.87 -30.84
CA ILE A 183 -3.79 -35.30 -29.49
C ILE A 183 -3.23 -36.26 -28.43
N CYS A 184 -2.74 -35.68 -27.33
CA CYS A 184 -2.21 -36.41 -26.17
C CYS A 184 -3.34 -37.02 -25.31
N ASN A 185 -2.97 -37.85 -24.31
CA ASN A 185 -3.93 -38.51 -23.42
C ASN A 185 -4.79 -37.50 -22.63
N TYR A 186 -4.17 -36.43 -22.13
CA TYR A 186 -4.88 -35.36 -21.43
C TYR A 186 -5.97 -34.72 -22.30
N HIS A 187 -5.64 -34.36 -23.54
CA HIS A 187 -6.60 -33.75 -24.47
C HIS A 187 -7.60 -34.76 -25.03
N GLN A 188 -7.23 -36.03 -25.22
CA GLN A 188 -8.22 -37.08 -25.56
C GLN A 188 -9.30 -37.17 -24.49
N ARG A 189 -8.94 -37.14 -23.20
CA ARG A 189 -9.93 -37.19 -22.13
C ARG A 189 -10.87 -35.98 -22.19
N ARG A 190 -10.34 -34.77 -22.36
CA ARG A 190 -11.15 -33.55 -22.50
C ARG A 190 -12.07 -33.57 -23.73
N TRP A 191 -11.59 -34.10 -24.84
CA TRP A 191 -12.37 -34.28 -26.07
C TRP A 191 -13.58 -35.19 -25.84
N LEU A 192 -13.38 -36.31 -25.12
CA LEU A 192 -14.46 -37.22 -24.76
C LEU A 192 -15.41 -36.64 -23.71
N GLU A 193 -14.88 -35.92 -22.70
CA GLU A 193 -15.67 -35.21 -21.69
C GLU A 193 -16.58 -34.13 -22.31
N ALA A 194 -16.16 -33.52 -23.42
CA ALA A 194 -16.96 -32.60 -24.21
C ALA A 194 -18.03 -33.30 -25.09
N GLY A 195 -18.20 -34.62 -24.97
CA GLY A 195 -19.24 -35.39 -25.66
C GLY A 195 -18.87 -35.79 -27.09
N HIS A 196 -17.65 -35.52 -27.56
CA HIS A 196 -17.22 -35.92 -28.89
C HIS A 196 -16.89 -37.42 -28.98
N LYS A 197 -16.98 -37.98 -30.19
CA LYS A 197 -16.75 -39.42 -30.46
C LYS A 197 -15.51 -39.63 -31.31
N GLY A 198 -14.79 -40.72 -31.04
CA GLY A 198 -13.59 -41.13 -31.78
C GLY A 198 -12.41 -40.18 -31.58
N THR A 199 -11.19 -40.62 -31.93
CA THR A 199 -9.97 -39.78 -31.83
C THR A 199 -9.09 -39.92 -33.06
N ALA A 200 -9.69 -40.26 -34.21
CA ALA A 200 -9.00 -40.20 -35.47
C ALA A 200 -8.72 -38.74 -35.84
N ASN A 201 -7.71 -38.51 -36.68
CA ASN A 201 -7.33 -37.19 -37.16
C ASN A 201 -8.38 -36.60 -38.12
N THR A 202 -9.50 -36.12 -37.58
CA THR A 202 -10.61 -35.49 -38.34
C THR A 202 -10.51 -33.97 -38.35
N PRO A 203 -11.11 -33.28 -39.33
CA PRO A 203 -11.20 -31.82 -39.34
C PRO A 203 -11.85 -31.24 -38.07
N GLN A 204 -12.86 -31.93 -37.52
CA GLN A 204 -13.54 -31.52 -36.28
C GLN A 204 -12.58 -31.53 -35.08
N LEU A 205 -11.78 -32.59 -34.93
CA LEU A 205 -10.81 -32.68 -33.85
C LEU A 205 -9.72 -31.62 -34.00
N ARG A 206 -9.23 -31.37 -35.22
CA ARG A 206 -8.25 -30.30 -35.47
C ARG A 206 -8.79 -28.91 -35.09
N ARG A 207 -10.04 -28.60 -35.45
CA ARG A 207 -10.69 -27.33 -35.09
C ARG A 207 -10.81 -27.19 -33.58
N TRP A 208 -11.29 -28.23 -32.90
CA TRP A 208 -11.36 -28.23 -31.44
C TRP A 208 -9.98 -28.05 -30.80
N ALA A 209 -8.97 -28.77 -31.28
CA ALA A 209 -7.61 -28.71 -30.75
C ALA A 209 -6.98 -27.32 -30.89
N ALA A 210 -7.28 -26.59 -31.98
CA ALA A 210 -6.82 -25.21 -32.19
C ALA A 210 -7.41 -24.22 -31.17
N GLU A 211 -8.56 -24.54 -30.58
CA GLU A 211 -9.24 -23.71 -29.57
C GLU A 211 -8.97 -24.16 -28.13
N GLN A 212 -8.22 -25.26 -27.94
CA GLN A 212 -7.91 -25.78 -26.60
C GLN A 212 -6.62 -25.19 -26.03
N PRO A 213 -6.55 -24.96 -24.72
CA PRO A 213 -5.32 -24.60 -24.06
C PRO A 213 -4.44 -25.85 -23.90
N PRO A 214 -3.12 -25.70 -23.82
CA PRO A 214 -2.26 -26.81 -23.45
C PRO A 214 -2.51 -27.26 -22.01
N LEU A 215 -1.78 -28.29 -21.58
CA LEU A 215 -1.70 -28.59 -20.15
C LEU A 215 -0.99 -27.44 -19.42
N LEU A 216 -1.76 -26.63 -18.69
CA LEU A 216 -1.23 -25.46 -18.00
C LEU A 216 -0.58 -25.84 -16.66
N THR A 217 0.69 -25.49 -16.51
CA THR A 217 1.37 -25.47 -15.19
C THR A 217 0.89 -24.27 -14.35
N ALA A 218 1.42 -24.16 -13.13
CA ALA A 218 1.13 -23.03 -12.25
C ALA A 218 1.74 -21.69 -12.71
N ALA A 219 2.76 -21.72 -13.57
CA ALA A 219 3.36 -20.52 -14.17
C ALA A 219 2.65 -20.06 -15.47
N GLN A 220 1.63 -20.80 -15.92
CA GLN A 220 1.02 -20.60 -17.23
C GLN A 220 -0.44 -20.20 -17.15
N PHE A 221 -0.88 -19.41 -18.14
CA PHE A 221 -2.30 -19.18 -18.44
C PHE A 221 -2.48 -19.08 -19.96
N SER A 222 -3.70 -19.31 -20.44
CA SER A 222 -4.02 -19.21 -21.87
C SER A 222 -5.34 -18.49 -22.08
N LEU A 223 -5.41 -17.68 -23.14
CA LEU A 223 -6.60 -16.96 -23.56
C LEU A 223 -7.29 -17.60 -24.78
N VAL A 224 -6.76 -18.71 -25.31
CA VAL A 224 -7.18 -19.30 -26.59
C VAL A 224 -8.65 -19.71 -26.65
N GLN A 225 -9.24 -20.11 -25.51
CA GLN A 225 -10.65 -20.52 -25.43
C GLN A 225 -11.63 -19.33 -25.40
N LEU A 226 -11.13 -18.10 -25.23
CA LEU A 226 -11.98 -16.92 -25.11
C LEU A 226 -12.43 -16.42 -26.49
N PRO A 227 -13.63 -15.84 -26.61
CA PRO A 227 -14.06 -15.21 -27.85
C PRO A 227 -13.14 -14.04 -28.22
N SER A 228 -13.00 -13.74 -29.51
CA SER A 228 -12.04 -12.77 -30.06
C SER A 228 -12.03 -11.42 -29.32
N PRO A 229 -13.18 -10.74 -29.08
CA PRO A 229 -13.17 -9.43 -28.43
C PRO A 229 -12.59 -9.49 -27.01
N LEU A 230 -13.10 -10.40 -26.17
CA LEU A 230 -12.57 -10.58 -24.81
C LEU A 230 -11.10 -10.99 -24.79
N ARG A 231 -10.68 -11.84 -25.75
CA ARG A 231 -9.29 -12.31 -25.84
C ARG A 231 -8.33 -11.15 -26.08
N GLN A 232 -8.67 -10.27 -27.02
CA GLN A 232 -7.89 -9.07 -27.34
C GLN A 232 -7.94 -8.07 -26.20
N GLU A 233 -9.11 -7.80 -25.61
CA GLU A 233 -9.25 -6.91 -24.45
C GLU A 233 -8.36 -7.35 -23.27
N LEU A 234 -8.36 -8.65 -22.95
CA LEU A 234 -7.50 -9.19 -21.90
C LEU A 234 -6.03 -9.10 -22.26
N ALA A 235 -5.64 -9.40 -23.51
CA ALA A 235 -4.25 -9.28 -23.95
C ALA A 235 -3.75 -7.83 -23.84
N HIS A 236 -4.51 -6.86 -24.34
CA HIS A 236 -4.22 -5.44 -24.18
C HIS A 236 -4.10 -5.07 -22.71
N GLY A 237 -5.07 -5.46 -21.88
CA GLY A 237 -5.04 -5.19 -20.44
C GLY A 237 -3.82 -5.80 -19.72
N ILE A 238 -3.36 -6.98 -20.13
CA ILE A 238 -2.17 -7.63 -19.56
C ILE A 238 -0.91 -6.86 -19.94
N GLN A 239 -0.77 -6.43 -21.19
CA GLN A 239 0.39 -5.64 -21.64
C GLN A 239 0.47 -4.29 -20.94
N GLN A 240 -0.66 -3.58 -20.82
CA GLN A 240 -0.75 -2.33 -20.07
C GLN A 240 -0.42 -2.50 -18.58
N ARG A 241 -0.79 -3.64 -17.96
CA ARG A 241 -0.35 -3.96 -16.60
C ARG A 241 1.16 -4.11 -16.52
N ASP A 242 1.76 -4.75 -17.52
CA ASP A 242 3.18 -5.02 -17.55
C ASP A 242 4.01 -3.74 -17.73
N GLU A 243 3.56 -2.81 -18.57
CA GLU A 243 4.13 -1.46 -18.73
C GLU A 243 4.12 -0.65 -17.43
N LEU A 244 3.14 -0.93 -16.54
CA LEU A 244 3.05 -0.33 -15.21
C LEU A 244 3.87 -1.10 -14.14
N ASP A 245 4.85 -1.90 -14.55
CA ASP A 245 5.70 -2.74 -13.70
C ASP A 245 4.93 -3.66 -12.75
N SER A 246 3.70 -4.03 -13.10
CA SER A 246 2.91 -4.95 -12.29
C SER A 246 3.37 -6.38 -12.54
N THR A 247 3.62 -7.14 -11.48
CA THR A 247 3.97 -8.56 -11.58
C THR A 247 2.86 -9.36 -12.26
N MET A 248 3.23 -10.28 -13.16
CA MET A 248 2.31 -11.24 -13.77
C MET A 248 1.88 -12.30 -12.77
N GLN A 249 0.58 -12.56 -12.73
CA GLN A 249 -0.05 -13.48 -11.78
C GLN A 249 -0.84 -14.57 -12.52
N PRO A 250 -0.19 -15.67 -12.93
CA PRO A 250 -0.84 -16.72 -13.72
C PRO A 250 -2.06 -17.34 -13.04
N PHE A 251 -2.02 -17.52 -11.72
CA PHE A 251 -3.16 -18.04 -10.95
C PHE A 251 -4.39 -17.14 -11.03
N ALA A 252 -4.21 -15.83 -10.83
CA ALA A 252 -5.30 -14.86 -10.94
C ALA A 252 -5.85 -14.81 -12.38
N MET A 253 -4.98 -14.84 -13.39
CA MET A 253 -5.39 -14.90 -14.80
C MET A 253 -6.21 -16.16 -15.11
N ARG A 254 -5.79 -17.33 -14.61
CA ARG A 254 -6.55 -18.58 -14.78
C ARG A 254 -7.95 -18.50 -14.15
N ALA A 255 -8.06 -17.89 -12.96
CA ALA A 255 -9.35 -17.69 -12.31
C ALA A 255 -10.26 -16.77 -13.14
N ILE A 256 -9.71 -15.68 -13.70
CA ILE A 256 -10.45 -14.74 -14.57
C ILE A 256 -10.93 -15.43 -15.85
N VAL A 257 -10.05 -16.17 -16.54
CA VAL A 257 -10.40 -16.95 -17.74
C VAL A 257 -11.48 -17.98 -17.43
N SER A 258 -11.34 -18.72 -16.32
CA SER A 258 -12.34 -19.71 -15.91
C SER A 258 -13.68 -19.07 -15.59
N ALA A 259 -13.69 -17.91 -14.94
CA ALA A 259 -14.91 -17.16 -14.66
C ALA A 259 -15.58 -16.73 -15.96
N ALA A 260 -14.83 -16.13 -16.88
CA ALA A 260 -15.35 -15.67 -18.16
C ALA A 260 -15.96 -16.79 -19.02
N LEU A 261 -15.34 -17.97 -19.04
CA LEU A 261 -15.91 -19.13 -19.71
C LEU A 261 -17.21 -19.60 -19.03
N THR A 262 -17.25 -19.61 -17.69
CA THR A 262 -18.44 -20.02 -16.93
C THR A 262 -19.61 -19.05 -17.12
N THR A 263 -19.32 -17.75 -17.19
CA THR A 263 -20.33 -16.70 -17.35
C THR A 263 -20.61 -16.34 -18.80
N ALA A 264 -20.06 -17.10 -19.77
CA ALA A 264 -20.17 -16.85 -21.21
C ALA A 264 -19.87 -15.38 -21.59
N THR A 265 -18.86 -14.79 -20.94
CA THR A 265 -18.52 -13.38 -21.12
C THR A 265 -17.87 -13.14 -22.47
N THR A 266 -18.37 -12.15 -23.20
CA THR A 266 -17.90 -11.79 -24.55
C THR A 266 -17.05 -10.53 -24.58
N SER A 267 -17.14 -9.67 -23.57
CA SER A 267 -16.33 -8.45 -23.41
C SER A 267 -16.17 -8.10 -21.93
N LEU A 268 -14.94 -7.76 -21.54
CA LEU A 268 -14.57 -7.22 -20.24
C LEU A 268 -15.10 -5.80 -20.03
N LEU A 269 -15.22 -5.03 -21.11
CA LEU A 269 -15.73 -3.65 -21.09
C LEU A 269 -17.15 -3.57 -20.50
N LEU A 270 -17.98 -4.58 -20.77
CA LEU A 270 -19.37 -4.64 -20.33
C LEU A 270 -19.61 -5.53 -19.11
N ALA A 271 -18.78 -6.54 -18.89
CA ALA A 271 -19.06 -7.60 -17.91
C ALA A 271 -18.11 -7.64 -16.70
N ALA A 272 -17.34 -6.57 -16.46
CA ALA A 272 -16.38 -6.52 -15.37
C ALA A 272 -16.99 -6.82 -13.99
N ASP A 273 -18.16 -6.26 -13.68
CA ASP A 273 -18.83 -6.50 -12.40
C ASP A 273 -19.37 -7.92 -12.26
N THR A 274 -19.78 -8.55 -13.36
CA THR A 274 -20.17 -9.96 -13.39
C THR A 274 -18.98 -10.84 -13.05
N LEU A 275 -17.83 -10.62 -13.69
CA LEU A 275 -16.61 -11.38 -13.41
C LEU A 275 -16.10 -11.16 -11.98
N LYS A 276 -16.24 -9.94 -11.47
CA LYS A 276 -15.82 -9.58 -10.11
C LYS A 276 -16.54 -10.38 -9.03
N LYS A 277 -17.81 -10.78 -9.26
CA LYS A 277 -18.57 -11.64 -8.34
C LYS A 277 -17.98 -13.05 -8.24
N SER A 278 -17.30 -13.54 -9.29
CA SER A 278 -16.66 -14.85 -9.31
C SER A 278 -15.26 -14.87 -8.67
N MET A 279 -14.66 -13.70 -8.40
CA MET A 279 -13.33 -13.61 -7.81
C MET A 279 -13.36 -13.86 -6.30
N ARG A 280 -12.54 -14.80 -5.85
CA ARG A 280 -12.49 -15.27 -4.45
C ARG A 280 -11.42 -14.56 -3.64
N THR A 281 -10.25 -14.33 -4.24
CA THR A 281 -9.09 -13.77 -3.53
C THR A 281 -8.95 -12.26 -3.77
N THR A 282 -8.19 -11.59 -2.89
CA THR A 282 -7.87 -10.16 -3.04
C THR A 282 -7.02 -9.91 -4.29
N ASP A 283 -6.10 -10.83 -4.60
CA ASP A 283 -5.21 -10.73 -5.77
C ASP A 283 -5.99 -10.84 -7.07
N GLU A 284 -6.88 -11.83 -7.19
CA GLU A 284 -7.82 -11.96 -8.32
C GLU A 284 -8.62 -10.67 -8.56
N LYS A 285 -9.22 -10.12 -7.50
CA LYS A 285 -9.98 -8.86 -7.56
C LYS A 285 -9.10 -7.67 -7.97
N SER A 286 -7.83 -7.67 -7.55
CA SER A 286 -6.88 -6.62 -7.89
C SER A 286 -6.47 -6.69 -9.36
N VAL A 287 -6.14 -7.90 -9.84
CA VAL A 287 -5.77 -8.15 -11.24
C VAL A 287 -6.92 -7.77 -12.16
N LEU A 288 -8.11 -8.30 -11.91
CA LEU A 288 -9.31 -7.99 -12.69
C LEU A 288 -9.58 -6.49 -12.74
N ARG A 289 -9.52 -5.79 -11.59
CA ARG A 289 -9.78 -4.33 -11.53
C ARG A 289 -8.82 -3.54 -12.44
N GLN A 290 -7.56 -3.92 -12.52
CA GLN A 290 -6.58 -3.22 -13.35
C GLN A 290 -6.69 -3.62 -14.82
N LEU A 291 -7.04 -4.88 -15.14
CA LEU A 291 -7.38 -5.28 -16.51
C LEU A 291 -8.58 -4.49 -17.04
N THR A 292 -9.68 -4.49 -16.28
CA THR A 292 -10.88 -3.71 -16.58
C THR A 292 -10.53 -2.24 -16.77
N TRP A 293 -9.71 -1.66 -15.89
CA TRP A 293 -9.26 -0.29 -16.04
C TRP A 293 -8.54 -0.04 -17.36
N SER A 294 -7.55 -0.87 -17.69
CA SER A 294 -6.75 -0.71 -18.91
C SER A 294 -7.63 -0.80 -20.16
N VAL A 295 -8.57 -1.74 -20.18
CA VAL A 295 -9.55 -1.89 -21.27
C VAL A 295 -10.45 -0.65 -21.37
N HIS A 296 -10.94 -0.10 -20.27
CA HIS A 296 -11.70 1.16 -20.31
C HIS A 296 -10.87 2.35 -20.79
N GLN A 297 -9.59 2.46 -20.40
CA GLN A 297 -8.72 3.53 -20.90
C GLN A 297 -8.46 3.39 -22.39
N GLY A 298 -8.20 2.17 -22.88
CA GLY A 298 -8.10 1.91 -24.31
C GLY A 298 -9.38 2.27 -25.05
N TYR A 299 -10.55 1.93 -24.49
CA TYR A 299 -11.83 2.30 -25.11
C TYR A 299 -12.06 3.81 -25.15
N ILE A 300 -11.65 4.56 -24.11
CA ILE A 300 -11.71 6.03 -24.11
C ILE A 300 -10.78 6.59 -25.19
N ALA A 301 -9.57 6.04 -25.34
CA ALA A 301 -8.65 6.45 -26.40
C ALA A 301 -9.19 6.15 -27.80
N PHE A 302 -9.89 5.03 -27.97
CA PHE A 302 -10.55 4.63 -29.22
C PHE A 302 -11.76 5.51 -29.56
N SER A 303 -12.67 5.69 -28.60
CA SER A 303 -13.99 6.28 -28.85
C SER A 303 -14.10 7.78 -28.52
N GLY A 304 -13.16 8.32 -27.75
CA GLY A 304 -13.24 9.66 -27.19
C GLY A 304 -14.19 9.80 -26.00
N HIS A 305 -14.89 8.73 -25.59
CA HIS A 305 -15.94 8.77 -24.57
C HIS A 305 -15.76 7.67 -23.51
N ASP A 306 -16.09 7.97 -22.24
CA ASP A 306 -16.20 6.93 -21.19
C ASP A 306 -17.63 6.39 -21.17
N LEU A 307 -17.79 5.07 -21.38
CA LEU A 307 -19.09 4.39 -21.30
C LEU A 307 -19.75 4.50 -19.92
N ARG A 308 -18.99 4.85 -18.89
CA ARG A 308 -19.50 5.04 -17.53
C ARG A 308 -20.10 6.44 -17.31
N GLY A 309 -20.03 7.31 -18.32
CA GLY A 309 -20.54 8.69 -18.27
C GLY A 309 -19.50 9.71 -17.83
N GLU A 310 -19.78 10.99 -18.06
CA GLU A 310 -18.84 12.10 -17.81
C GLU A 310 -18.53 12.35 -16.32
N ASP A 311 -19.50 11.99 -15.46
CA ASP A 311 -19.40 12.09 -14.00
C ASP A 311 -18.60 10.95 -13.35
N HIS A 312 -18.16 9.99 -14.16
CA HIS A 312 -17.26 8.96 -13.69
C HIS A 312 -15.80 9.47 -13.79
N PHE A 313 -15.15 9.61 -12.64
CA PHE A 313 -13.79 10.13 -12.54
C PHE A 313 -12.82 9.04 -12.10
N ASP A 314 -11.81 8.76 -12.93
CA ASP A 314 -10.71 7.87 -12.55
C ASP A 314 -9.49 8.67 -12.07
N PRO A 315 -9.18 8.67 -10.76
CA PRO A 315 -8.01 9.37 -10.23
C PRO A 315 -6.69 8.92 -10.86
N ARG A 316 -6.58 7.67 -11.35
CA ARG A 316 -5.34 7.16 -11.95
C ARG A 316 -5.09 7.77 -13.31
N ALA A 317 -6.15 7.92 -14.12
CA ALA A 317 -6.07 8.58 -15.43
C ALA A 317 -5.64 10.04 -15.27
N ALA A 318 -6.08 10.70 -14.19
CA ALA A 318 -5.64 12.05 -13.82
C ALA A 318 -4.24 12.12 -13.14
N GLY A 319 -3.55 10.98 -13.01
CA GLY A 319 -2.19 10.93 -12.45
C GLY A 319 -2.09 10.99 -10.92
N LEU A 320 -3.19 10.77 -10.18
CA LEU A 320 -3.20 10.81 -8.73
C LEU A 320 -2.53 9.56 -8.14
N LYS A 321 -1.59 9.79 -7.21
CA LYS A 321 -0.82 8.72 -6.57
C LYS A 321 -1.56 8.18 -5.33
N GLY A 322 -1.75 6.86 -5.29
CA GLY A 322 -2.28 6.13 -4.13
C GLY A 322 -1.23 5.83 -3.08
N ALA A 323 -1.33 6.47 -1.91
CA ALA A 323 -0.55 6.12 -0.72
C ALA A 323 -1.45 5.42 0.31
N THR A 324 -1.01 4.30 0.88
CA THR A 324 -1.59 3.76 2.12
C THR A 324 -0.86 4.32 3.34
N ARG A 325 -1.49 4.16 4.51
CA ARG A 325 -0.84 4.33 5.83
C ARG A 325 0.44 3.49 5.93
N SER A 326 0.48 2.28 5.38
CA SER A 326 1.65 1.37 5.45
C SER A 326 2.74 1.66 4.41
N GLY A 327 2.61 2.72 3.61
CA GLY A 327 3.52 3.03 2.50
C GLY A 327 3.27 2.24 1.22
N ARG A 328 2.52 1.12 1.25
CA ARG A 328 2.15 0.36 0.03
C ARG A 328 1.24 1.19 -0.90
N ARG A 329 1.43 1.13 -2.22
CA ARG A 329 0.47 1.74 -3.15
C ARG A 329 -0.83 0.95 -3.14
N LYS A 330 -1.96 1.61 -2.87
CA LYS A 330 -3.28 1.09 -3.25
C LYS A 330 -3.70 1.83 -4.50
N GLN A 331 -3.96 1.12 -5.58
CA GLN A 331 -4.53 1.72 -6.78
C GLN A 331 -5.85 2.40 -6.42
N PHE A 332 -6.05 3.64 -6.87
CA PHE A 332 -7.36 4.28 -6.79
C PHE A 332 -8.36 3.47 -7.60
N GLY A 333 -9.52 3.18 -7.01
CA GLY A 333 -10.67 2.81 -7.82
C GLY A 333 -11.21 4.05 -8.51
N SER A 334 -11.96 3.85 -9.57
CA SER A 334 -12.74 4.95 -10.13
C SER A 334 -13.84 5.39 -9.16
N VAL A 335 -14.24 6.64 -9.28
CA VAL A 335 -15.21 7.31 -8.42
C VAL A 335 -16.36 7.80 -9.28
N ASP A 336 -17.56 7.43 -8.88
CA ASP A 336 -18.79 8.02 -9.40
C ASP A 336 -19.05 9.35 -8.67
N LEU A 337 -18.99 10.48 -9.39
CA LEU A 337 -19.20 11.81 -8.84
C LEU A 337 -20.69 12.19 -8.73
N THR A 338 -21.62 11.35 -9.22
CA THR A 338 -23.07 11.62 -9.10
C THR A 338 -23.55 11.69 -7.65
N VAL A 339 -22.75 11.18 -6.71
CA VAL A 339 -22.91 11.37 -5.26
C VAL A 339 -22.89 12.84 -4.82
N ILE A 340 -22.35 13.75 -5.64
CA ILE A 340 -22.46 15.20 -5.46
C ILE A 340 -23.71 15.66 -6.23
N PRO A 341 -24.73 16.26 -5.60
CA PRO A 341 -25.95 16.62 -6.31
C PRO A 341 -25.74 17.67 -7.43
N GLN A 342 -24.84 18.63 -7.24
CA GLN A 342 -24.62 19.75 -8.16
C GLN A 342 -23.63 19.42 -9.30
N PRO A 343 -24.03 19.47 -10.59
CA PRO A 343 -23.14 19.15 -11.72
C PRO A 343 -21.91 20.06 -11.82
N TRP A 344 -22.06 21.36 -11.62
CA TRP A 344 -20.93 22.31 -11.65
C TRP A 344 -19.87 21.94 -10.61
N LEU A 345 -20.28 21.47 -9.42
CA LEU A 345 -19.36 21.09 -8.35
C LEU A 345 -18.60 19.80 -8.69
N ARG A 346 -19.24 18.85 -9.41
CA ARG A 346 -18.56 17.67 -9.98
C ARG A 346 -17.45 18.09 -10.93
N GLN A 347 -17.77 19.01 -11.86
CA GLN A 347 -16.83 19.52 -12.85
C GLN A 347 -15.66 20.27 -12.21
N VAL A 348 -15.93 21.19 -11.28
CA VAL A 348 -14.90 21.94 -10.55
C VAL A 348 -13.97 20.98 -9.78
N LEU A 349 -14.53 20.00 -9.06
CA LEU A 349 -13.74 19.01 -8.32
C LEU A 349 -12.86 18.17 -9.25
N LYS A 350 -13.43 17.71 -10.38
CA LYS A 350 -12.72 16.92 -11.40
C LYS A 350 -11.54 17.71 -11.98
N ARG A 351 -11.77 18.95 -12.43
CA ARG A 351 -10.73 19.83 -12.98
C ARG A 351 -9.66 20.19 -11.96
N ARG A 352 -10.04 20.44 -10.71
CA ARG A 352 -9.09 20.67 -9.63
C ARG A 352 -8.20 19.47 -9.40
N ALA A 353 -8.77 18.27 -9.38
CA ALA A 353 -8.00 17.04 -9.19
C ALA A 353 -7.02 16.79 -10.34
N GLU A 354 -7.41 17.05 -11.58
CA GLU A 354 -6.54 16.99 -12.77
C GLU A 354 -5.39 18.01 -12.70
N ALA A 355 -5.66 19.24 -12.27
CA ALA A 355 -4.68 20.32 -12.19
C ALA A 355 -3.69 20.15 -11.02
N GLU A 356 -4.18 19.87 -9.81
CA GLU A 356 -3.37 19.82 -8.59
C GLU A 356 -2.77 18.43 -8.29
N LYS A 357 -3.25 17.37 -8.96
CA LYS A 357 -2.79 15.97 -8.80
C LYS A 357 -2.60 15.54 -7.33
N PRO A 358 -3.64 15.66 -6.48
CA PRO A 358 -3.51 15.41 -5.05
C PRO A 358 -3.12 13.94 -4.75
N THR A 359 -2.51 13.71 -3.59
CA THR A 359 -2.51 12.35 -3.02
C THR A 359 -3.96 11.94 -2.82
N GLY A 360 -4.35 10.70 -3.09
CA GLY A 360 -5.80 10.47 -2.98
C GLY A 360 -6.32 10.22 -1.56
N LEU A 361 -5.48 10.36 -0.51
CA LEU A 361 -6.02 10.71 0.82
C LEU A 361 -6.62 12.13 0.79
N ALA A 362 -5.91 13.09 0.19
CA ALA A 362 -6.41 14.44 -0.02
C ALA A 362 -7.61 14.45 -0.99
N PHE A 363 -7.56 13.75 -2.12
CA PHE A 363 -8.72 13.65 -3.03
C PHE A 363 -9.97 13.10 -2.33
N ARG A 364 -9.86 12.02 -1.56
CA ARG A 364 -11.00 11.48 -0.78
C ARG A 364 -11.57 12.50 0.20
N ARG A 365 -10.71 13.33 0.80
CA ARG A 365 -11.15 14.44 1.66
C ARG A 365 -11.89 15.50 0.87
N TRP A 366 -11.38 15.90 -0.30
CA TRP A 366 -12.02 16.88 -1.19
C TRP A 366 -13.39 16.40 -1.65
N LEU A 367 -13.47 15.17 -2.17
CA LEU A 367 -14.71 14.52 -2.57
C LEU A 367 -15.72 14.50 -1.41
N ARG A 368 -15.28 14.07 -0.23
CA ARG A 368 -16.16 13.99 0.94
C ARG A 368 -16.67 15.37 1.35
N ALA A 369 -15.81 16.38 1.34
CA ALA A 369 -16.21 17.76 1.61
C ALA A 369 -17.27 18.25 0.61
N CYS A 370 -17.08 17.98 -0.69
CA CYS A 370 -18.03 18.36 -1.74
C CYS A 370 -19.36 17.61 -1.64
N VAL A 371 -19.33 16.32 -1.29
CA VAL A 371 -20.56 15.52 -1.07
C VAL A 371 -21.37 16.09 0.09
N ILE A 372 -20.73 16.31 1.24
CA ILE A 372 -21.40 16.83 2.44
C ILE A 372 -21.94 18.24 2.19
N ALA A 373 -21.10 19.15 1.69
CA ALA A 373 -21.53 20.51 1.35
C ALA A 373 -22.65 20.52 0.30
N GLY A 374 -22.53 19.68 -0.73
CA GLY A 374 -23.52 19.55 -1.80
C GLY A 374 -24.88 19.09 -1.28
N HIS A 375 -24.92 18.12 -0.36
CA HIS A 375 -26.16 17.73 0.31
C HIS A 375 -26.76 18.86 1.15
N GLY A 376 -25.92 19.65 1.85
CA GLY A 376 -26.37 20.84 2.56
C GLY A 376 -27.08 21.84 1.65
N MET A 377 -26.45 22.20 0.52
CA MET A 377 -27.04 23.09 -0.48
C MET A 377 -28.29 22.50 -1.14
N ASN A 378 -28.32 21.19 -1.36
CA ASN A 378 -29.41 20.50 -2.04
C ASN A 378 -30.75 20.55 -1.26
N ARG A 379 -30.72 20.91 0.03
CA ARG A 379 -31.94 21.09 0.83
C ARG A 379 -32.62 22.46 0.63
N LEU A 380 -31.94 23.42 0.02
CA LEU A 380 -32.51 24.73 -0.28
C LEU A 380 -33.30 24.70 -1.61
N PRO A 381 -34.21 25.65 -1.83
CA PRO A 381 -34.91 25.80 -3.11
C PRO A 381 -33.92 25.89 -4.30
N GLY A 382 -34.19 25.16 -5.38
CA GLY A 382 -33.30 25.07 -6.54
C GLY A 382 -32.06 24.18 -6.33
N GLY A 383 -31.83 23.67 -5.11
CA GLY A 383 -30.82 22.68 -4.77
C GLY A 383 -29.37 23.10 -5.03
N GLY A 384 -29.13 24.38 -5.30
CA GLY A 384 -27.83 24.90 -5.77
C GLY A 384 -27.38 24.32 -7.12
N ILE A 385 -28.30 23.83 -7.96
CA ILE A 385 -27.97 23.23 -9.26
C ILE A 385 -27.49 24.31 -10.26
N ASP A 386 -28.16 25.45 -10.29
CA ASP A 386 -27.74 26.62 -11.06
C ASP A 386 -26.74 27.44 -10.23
N SER A 387 -25.52 27.61 -10.75
CA SER A 387 -24.48 28.36 -10.04
C SER A 387 -24.78 29.85 -9.97
N THR A 388 -25.53 30.39 -10.93
CA THR A 388 -25.82 31.83 -11.04
C THR A 388 -26.80 32.32 -9.98
N THR A 389 -27.58 31.40 -9.39
CA THR A 389 -28.53 31.69 -8.30
C THR A 389 -27.96 31.48 -6.91
N LEU A 390 -26.69 31.06 -6.80
CA LEU A 390 -26.07 30.80 -5.50
C LEU A 390 -25.91 32.09 -4.69
N ASP A 391 -26.17 31.98 -3.39
CA ASP A 391 -26.15 33.09 -2.46
C ASP A 391 -25.52 32.72 -1.11
N PHE A 392 -25.63 33.60 -0.13
CA PHE A 392 -25.09 33.35 1.20
C PHE A 392 -25.78 32.17 1.91
N ALA A 393 -27.09 31.96 1.69
CA ALA A 393 -27.83 30.87 2.32
C ALA A 393 -27.29 29.50 1.87
N HIS A 394 -26.94 29.36 0.58
CA HIS A 394 -26.29 28.14 0.07
C HIS A 394 -24.92 27.90 0.72
N MET A 395 -24.08 28.95 0.83
CA MET A 395 -22.77 28.81 1.48
C MET A 395 -22.91 28.47 2.97
N GLN A 396 -23.92 29.03 3.65
CA GLN A 396 -24.21 28.72 5.04
C GLN A 396 -24.70 27.28 5.21
N ALA A 397 -25.60 26.80 4.35
CA ALA A 397 -26.09 25.41 4.39
C ALA A 397 -24.96 24.40 4.15
N ALA A 398 -24.00 24.71 3.26
CA ALA A 398 -22.80 23.91 3.06
C ALA A 398 -21.92 23.86 4.33
N PHE A 399 -21.73 25.00 5.00
CA PHE A 399 -20.96 25.08 6.25
C PHE A 399 -21.63 24.28 7.36
N ASP A 400 -22.93 24.48 7.58
CA ASP A 400 -23.69 23.84 8.65
C ASP A 400 -23.66 22.31 8.51
N GLU A 401 -23.79 21.80 7.28
CA GLU A 401 -23.73 20.36 7.02
C GLU A 401 -22.33 19.77 7.27
N ILE A 402 -21.27 20.49 6.93
CA ILE A 402 -19.89 20.07 7.27
C ILE A 402 -19.66 20.15 8.78
N ALA A 403 -20.14 21.20 9.44
CA ALA A 403 -20.01 21.39 10.87
C ALA A 403 -20.74 20.29 11.68
N ALA A 404 -21.86 19.79 11.16
CA ALA A 404 -22.64 18.71 11.75
C ALA A 404 -22.22 17.30 11.30
N SER A 405 -21.13 17.16 10.53
CA SER A 405 -20.77 15.86 9.93
C SER A 405 -20.37 14.79 10.96
N VAL A 406 -20.91 13.59 10.79
CA VAL A 406 -20.76 12.43 11.67
C VAL A 406 -20.07 11.23 11.01
N ASP A 407 -19.52 10.34 11.82
CA ASP A 407 -19.01 9.04 11.40
C ASP A 407 -20.13 8.01 11.15
N LYS A 408 -19.74 6.76 10.88
CA LYS A 408 -20.69 5.68 10.57
C LYS A 408 -21.54 5.27 11.77
N ASP A 409 -21.06 5.56 12.97
CA ASP A 409 -21.72 5.23 14.24
C ASP A 409 -22.54 6.43 14.76
N GLY A 410 -22.68 7.49 13.94
CA GLY A 410 -23.45 8.70 14.25
C GLY A 410 -22.72 9.68 15.18
N ARG A 411 -21.43 9.48 15.45
CA ARG A 411 -20.64 10.37 16.31
C ARG A 411 -20.07 11.53 15.51
N LEU A 412 -20.10 12.73 16.08
CA LEU A 412 -19.51 13.91 15.44
C LEU A 412 -18.02 13.67 15.15
N TYR A 413 -17.60 14.04 13.95
CA TYR A 413 -16.18 14.07 13.66
C TYR A 413 -15.46 15.11 14.53
N GLY A 414 -14.20 14.85 14.90
CA GLY A 414 -13.40 15.81 15.66
C GLY A 414 -13.29 17.17 14.95
N ALA A 415 -13.29 18.26 15.73
CA ALA A 415 -13.30 19.63 15.23
C ALA A 415 -12.25 19.91 14.14
N GLY A 416 -11.02 19.41 14.32
CA GLY A 416 -9.95 19.56 13.34
C GLY A 416 -10.23 18.88 11.99
N TYR A 417 -10.83 17.68 12.01
CA TYR A 417 -11.19 16.99 10.76
C TYR A 417 -12.34 17.68 10.04
N ARG A 418 -13.35 18.17 10.77
CA ARG A 418 -14.43 18.98 10.18
C ARG A 418 -13.88 20.29 9.60
N GLY A 419 -12.94 20.94 10.29
CA GLY A 419 -12.26 22.14 9.80
C GLY A 419 -11.44 21.90 8.53
N ASP A 420 -10.78 20.74 8.44
CA ASP A 420 -10.08 20.28 7.25
C ASP A 420 -11.04 20.04 6.08
N LEU A 421 -12.24 19.47 6.33
CA LEU A 421 -13.29 19.32 5.31
C LEU A 421 -13.77 20.68 4.82
N TRP A 422 -14.07 21.61 5.73
CA TRP A 422 -14.50 22.96 5.37
C TRP A 422 -13.46 23.67 4.51
N THR A 423 -12.19 23.61 4.93
CA THR A 423 -11.07 24.18 4.18
C THR A 423 -10.95 23.56 2.79
N ALA A 424 -11.09 22.24 2.69
CA ALA A 424 -11.05 21.54 1.40
C ALA A 424 -12.17 21.98 0.45
N PHE A 425 -13.40 22.13 0.96
CA PHE A 425 -14.53 22.63 0.17
C PHE A 425 -14.30 24.06 -0.31
N CYS A 426 -13.92 24.99 0.59
CA CYS A 426 -13.68 26.38 0.20
C CYS A 426 -12.57 26.50 -0.84
N GLN A 427 -11.47 25.75 -0.71
CA GLN A 427 -10.42 25.75 -1.73
C GLN A 427 -10.90 25.20 -3.08
N THR A 428 -11.88 24.29 -3.10
CA THR A 428 -12.49 23.82 -4.35
C THR A 428 -13.31 24.93 -5.00
N ILE A 429 -14.06 25.70 -4.21
CA ILE A 429 -14.79 26.88 -4.69
C ILE A 429 -13.83 27.96 -5.20
N ASP A 430 -12.77 28.27 -4.45
CA ASP A 430 -11.75 29.24 -4.83
C ASP A 430 -11.08 28.85 -6.14
N PHE A 431 -10.72 27.56 -6.30
CA PHE A 431 -10.21 27.03 -7.57
C PHE A 431 -11.22 27.21 -8.70
N GLY A 432 -12.50 26.87 -8.48
CA GLY A 432 -13.55 27.01 -9.48
C GLY A 432 -13.69 28.46 -9.97
N ARG A 433 -13.60 29.44 -9.06
CA ARG A 433 -13.60 30.87 -9.41
C ARG A 433 -12.35 31.28 -10.19
N LEU A 434 -11.17 30.85 -9.74
CA LEU A 434 -9.90 31.21 -10.37
C LEU A 434 -9.69 30.57 -11.75
N ALA A 435 -10.35 29.44 -12.01
CA ALA A 435 -10.27 28.70 -13.27
C ALA A 435 -11.45 29.00 -14.22
N ASP A 436 -12.30 29.98 -13.90
CA ASP A 436 -13.53 30.32 -14.65
C ASP A 436 -14.47 29.12 -14.85
N LEU A 437 -14.51 28.20 -13.88
CA LEU A 437 -15.37 27.01 -13.86
C LEU A 437 -16.59 27.17 -12.96
N LEU A 438 -16.70 28.30 -12.24
CA LEU A 438 -17.79 28.61 -11.33
C LEU A 438 -18.32 30.03 -11.57
N ASP A 439 -19.43 30.11 -12.29
CA ASP A 439 -20.17 31.35 -12.49
C ASP A 439 -21.18 31.54 -11.35
N ALA A 440 -20.68 31.92 -10.18
CA ALA A 440 -21.47 32.17 -8.98
C ALA A 440 -21.37 33.62 -8.51
N PRO A 441 -22.47 34.24 -8.05
CA PRO A 441 -22.44 35.59 -7.50
C PRO A 441 -21.44 35.75 -6.35
N GLY A 442 -20.97 36.98 -6.15
CA GLY A 442 -20.06 37.31 -5.04
C GLY A 442 -20.67 37.05 -3.65
N SER A 443 -22.00 36.98 -3.52
CA SER A 443 -22.69 36.63 -2.28
C SER A 443 -22.43 35.19 -1.82
N PHE A 444 -22.13 34.27 -2.75
CA PHE A 444 -21.71 32.89 -2.45
C PHE A 444 -20.23 32.84 -2.04
N MET A 445 -19.90 33.43 -0.88
CA MET A 445 -18.53 33.50 -0.36
C MET A 445 -18.44 33.09 1.11
N ARG A 446 -17.31 32.53 1.50
CA ARG A 446 -17.01 32.20 2.90
C ARG A 446 -16.94 33.47 3.74
N ARG A 447 -17.57 33.44 4.92
CA ARG A 447 -17.46 34.50 5.95
C ARG A 447 -16.51 34.10 7.09
N PRO A 448 -15.84 35.05 7.77
CA PRO A 448 -15.00 34.76 8.93
C PRO A 448 -15.73 34.06 10.09
N SER A 449 -17.05 34.26 10.19
CA SER A 449 -17.92 33.61 11.18
C SER A 449 -18.10 32.10 10.94
N GLN A 450 -17.91 31.63 9.71
CA GLN A 450 -17.99 30.22 9.34
C GLN A 450 -16.70 29.49 9.71
N ARG A 451 -16.49 29.39 11.02
CA ARG A 451 -15.35 28.72 11.63
C ARG A 451 -15.89 27.68 12.60
N ILE A 452 -15.47 26.44 12.38
CA ILE A 452 -15.71 25.37 13.35
C ILE A 452 -14.83 25.69 14.57
N PRO A 453 -15.42 25.93 15.75
CA PRO A 453 -14.65 26.17 16.96
C PRO A 453 -13.71 24.99 17.16
N ASP A 454 -12.47 25.27 17.52
CA ASP A 454 -11.67 24.23 18.15
C ASP A 454 -12.43 23.89 19.43
N GLU A 455 -13.05 22.72 19.45
CA GLU A 455 -13.32 22.07 20.71
C GLU A 455 -11.94 22.00 21.36
N ASP A 456 -11.74 22.75 22.44
CA ASP A 456 -10.84 22.26 23.49
C ASP A 456 -11.49 20.92 23.86
N THR A 457 -11.15 19.86 23.13
CA THR A 457 -11.02 18.56 23.74
C THR A 457 -9.96 18.78 24.79
N ASN A 458 -10.44 19.31 25.91
CA ASN A 458 -10.01 19.05 27.25
C ASN A 458 -10.29 17.55 27.52
N GLU A 459 -9.91 16.68 26.58
CA GLU A 459 -9.36 15.39 26.93
C GLU A 459 -8.11 15.78 27.68
N ASP A 460 -8.18 15.71 29.01
CA ASP A 460 -7.02 15.52 29.83
C ASP A 460 -6.08 14.54 29.11
N GLU A 461 -5.02 15.05 28.47
CA GLU A 461 -3.65 14.99 28.96
C GLU A 461 -3.28 13.73 29.77
N LEU A 462 -3.93 12.58 29.52
CA LEU A 462 -3.76 11.35 30.28
C LEU A 462 -2.30 10.87 30.11
N GLY A 463 -1.55 10.90 31.21
CA GLY A 463 -0.21 10.33 31.33
C GLY A 463 0.90 11.05 30.56
N LYS A 464 0.84 12.38 30.43
CA LYS A 464 1.68 13.20 29.50
C LYS A 464 3.10 12.74 29.25
N ALA A 465 3.87 12.39 30.29
CA ALA A 465 5.22 11.86 30.16
C ALA A 465 5.23 10.39 30.61
N VAL A 466 5.90 9.53 29.84
CA VAL A 466 6.34 8.22 30.37
C VAL A 466 7.29 8.50 31.54
N PRO A 467 7.00 8.03 32.76
CA PRO A 467 7.85 8.29 33.92
C PRO A 467 9.26 7.73 33.73
N GLU A 468 10.27 8.38 34.30
CA GLU A 468 11.67 7.96 34.14
C GLU A 468 11.91 6.53 34.64
N HIS A 469 11.21 6.09 35.69
CA HIS A 469 11.29 4.70 36.17
C HIS A 469 10.74 3.68 35.17
N VAL A 470 9.73 4.05 34.35
CA VAL A 470 9.22 3.20 33.26
C VAL A 470 10.18 3.24 32.08
N ILE A 471 10.75 4.40 31.75
CA ILE A 471 11.77 4.52 30.69
C ILE A 471 12.98 3.63 31.00
N ARG A 472 13.44 3.57 32.26
CA ARG A 472 14.53 2.66 32.65
C ARG A 472 14.17 1.18 32.43
N GLN A 473 12.93 0.77 32.72
CA GLN A 473 12.47 -0.59 32.43
C GLN A 473 12.42 -0.86 30.93
N LEU A 474 11.97 0.11 30.13
CA LEU A 474 11.99 0.02 28.67
C LEU A 474 13.42 -0.07 28.12
N ASP A 475 14.37 0.68 28.70
CA ASP A 475 15.76 0.69 28.27
C ASP A 475 16.46 -0.65 28.55
N VAL A 476 16.12 -1.32 29.66
CA VAL A 476 16.56 -2.71 29.93
C VAL A 476 16.05 -3.66 28.85
N GLN A 477 14.81 -3.45 28.38
CA GLN A 477 14.18 -4.27 27.34
C GLN A 477 14.49 -3.81 25.91
N LEU A 478 15.30 -2.76 25.72
CA LEU A 478 15.63 -2.23 24.39
C LEU A 478 16.17 -3.28 23.40
N PRO A 479 16.98 -4.29 23.81
CA PRO A 479 17.44 -5.34 22.90
C PRO A 479 16.31 -6.12 22.20
N SER A 480 15.11 -6.19 22.79
CA SER A 480 13.96 -6.91 22.20
C SER A 480 13.16 -6.07 21.20
N LEU A 481 13.35 -4.74 21.15
CA LEU A 481 12.67 -3.86 20.21
C LEU A 481 13.03 -4.22 18.75
N GLY A 482 12.00 -4.45 17.94
CA GLY A 482 12.12 -4.86 16.53
C GLY A 482 12.12 -6.38 16.31
N THR A 483 12.06 -7.19 17.37
CA THR A 483 11.96 -8.65 17.26
C THR A 483 10.64 -9.05 16.58
N GLY A 484 10.71 -9.93 15.57
CA GLY A 484 9.55 -10.39 14.81
C GLY A 484 8.96 -9.34 13.84
N VAL A 485 9.52 -8.13 13.77
CA VAL A 485 9.07 -7.09 12.83
C VAL A 485 9.68 -7.37 11.46
N THR A 486 8.83 -7.49 10.45
CA THR A 486 9.26 -7.57 9.04
C THR A 486 9.24 -6.17 8.43
N TYR A 487 10.34 -5.78 7.77
CA TYR A 487 10.47 -4.46 7.16
C TYR A 487 11.10 -4.54 5.78
N GLY A 488 10.26 -4.74 4.77
CA GLY A 488 10.73 -4.91 3.39
C GLY A 488 11.54 -6.19 3.24
N ALA A 489 12.63 -6.12 2.48
CA ALA A 489 13.60 -7.21 2.33
C ALA A 489 14.74 -7.17 3.38
N MET A 490 14.76 -6.13 4.22
CA MET A 490 15.80 -5.94 5.25
C MET A 490 15.84 -7.12 6.23
N ASP A 491 17.05 -7.59 6.54
CA ASP A 491 17.21 -8.68 7.50
C ASP A 491 16.76 -8.28 8.92
N PRO A 492 16.39 -9.26 9.78
CA PRO A 492 15.90 -8.98 11.12
C PRO A 492 16.88 -8.23 12.04
N ALA A 493 18.19 -8.39 11.88
CA ALA A 493 19.19 -7.71 12.70
C ALA A 493 19.26 -6.21 12.38
N HIS A 494 19.22 -5.85 11.11
CA HIS A 494 19.16 -4.46 10.67
C HIS A 494 17.86 -3.78 11.09
N VAL A 495 16.72 -4.50 11.03
CA VAL A 495 15.43 -3.98 11.52
C VAL A 495 15.51 -3.64 13.01
N ARG A 496 16.07 -4.54 13.85
CA ARG A 496 16.27 -4.27 15.28
C ARG A 496 17.13 -3.04 15.51
N ALA A 497 18.31 -2.97 14.87
CA ALA A 497 19.23 -1.84 15.03
C ALA A 497 18.59 -0.50 14.63
N MET A 498 17.82 -0.49 13.53
CA MET A 498 17.09 0.68 13.05
C MET A 498 16.05 1.17 14.07
N PHE A 499 15.17 0.29 14.55
CA PHE A 499 14.11 0.65 15.49
C PHE A 499 14.66 1.07 16.85
N GLN A 500 15.70 0.39 17.35
CA GLN A 500 16.41 0.76 18.58
C GLN A 500 17.00 2.17 18.48
N THR A 501 17.68 2.48 17.37
CA THR A 501 18.26 3.81 17.16
C THR A 501 17.19 4.89 17.07
N ALA A 502 16.08 4.63 16.36
CA ALA A 502 14.96 5.56 16.28
C ALA A 502 14.34 5.84 17.67
N TYR A 503 14.23 4.82 18.52
CA TYR A 503 13.77 4.97 19.92
C TYR A 503 14.74 5.82 20.75
N VAL A 504 16.05 5.52 20.72
CA VAL A 504 17.08 6.27 21.47
C VAL A 504 17.04 7.74 21.08
N VAL A 505 17.05 8.04 19.78
CA VAL A 505 17.00 9.42 19.30
C VAL A 505 15.70 10.12 19.73
N LEU A 506 14.56 9.44 19.65
CA LEU A 506 13.28 10.02 20.08
C LEU A 506 13.28 10.35 21.58
N ARG A 507 13.73 9.41 22.41
CA ARG A 507 13.81 9.53 23.88
C ARG A 507 14.77 10.63 24.31
N ASP A 508 15.92 10.76 23.64
CA ASP A 508 17.00 11.65 24.06
C ASP A 508 16.92 13.06 23.46
N SER A 509 16.08 13.28 22.44
CA SER A 509 15.98 14.58 21.76
C SER A 509 14.64 15.31 21.98
N GLY A 510 13.61 14.58 22.41
CA GLY A 510 12.24 15.08 22.51
C GLY A 510 11.68 15.64 21.18
N ARG A 511 12.26 15.26 20.03
CA ARG A 511 11.77 15.68 18.71
C ARG A 511 10.45 14.99 18.40
N ARG A 512 9.64 15.57 17.49
CA ARG A 512 8.40 14.91 17.08
C ARG A 512 8.75 13.60 16.34
N PRO A 513 7.90 12.57 16.39
CA PRO A 513 8.17 11.31 15.71
C PRO A 513 8.54 11.49 14.23
N LEU A 514 7.82 12.36 13.49
CA LEU A 514 8.15 12.67 12.10
C LEU A 514 9.53 13.30 11.92
N GLU A 515 9.95 14.17 12.84
CA GLU A 515 11.25 14.84 12.80
C GLU A 515 12.41 13.85 13.05
N VAL A 516 12.17 12.79 13.83
CA VAL A 516 13.14 11.71 14.10
C VAL A 516 13.24 10.76 12.91
N VAL A 517 12.13 10.22 12.42
CA VAL A 517 12.14 9.21 11.34
C VAL A 517 12.56 9.80 9.98
N SER A 518 12.56 11.13 9.84
CA SER A 518 13.01 11.85 8.64
C SER A 518 14.39 12.53 8.82
N LEU A 519 15.18 12.11 9.80
CA LEU A 519 16.54 12.64 9.98
C LEU A 519 17.38 12.44 8.71
N PRO A 520 18.20 13.43 8.31
CA PRO A 520 19.19 13.25 7.24
C PRO A 520 20.20 12.16 7.58
N ARG A 521 20.78 11.50 6.58
CA ARG A 521 21.84 10.50 6.79
C ARG A 521 23.06 11.11 7.51
N ASN A 522 23.38 12.37 7.21
CA ASN A 522 24.43 13.17 7.84
C ASN A 522 23.87 14.07 8.96
N CYS A 523 23.11 13.50 9.89
CA CYS A 523 22.47 14.28 10.97
C CYS A 523 23.39 14.67 12.14
N LEU A 524 24.69 14.38 12.09
CA LEU A 524 25.63 14.74 13.15
C LEU A 524 26.56 15.86 12.67
N GLU A 525 26.66 16.93 13.46
CA GLU A 525 27.60 18.03 13.26
C GLU A 525 28.47 18.17 14.51
N ARG A 526 29.79 18.24 14.31
CA ARG A 526 30.77 18.32 15.39
C ARG A 526 31.35 19.73 15.42
N GLU A 527 31.18 20.42 16.55
CA GLU A 527 31.79 21.73 16.80
C GLU A 527 32.60 21.61 18.10
N ARG A 528 33.94 21.60 18.00
CA ARG A 528 34.85 21.36 19.13
C ARG A 528 34.52 20.02 19.83
N ASP A 529 34.29 20.06 21.14
CA ASP A 529 33.98 18.88 21.97
C ASP A 529 32.47 18.56 22.00
N GLU A 530 31.62 19.36 21.36
CA GLU A 530 30.17 19.16 21.34
C GLU A 530 29.68 18.57 20.01
N VAL A 531 28.74 17.64 20.09
CA VAL A 531 28.07 17.04 18.93
C VAL A 531 26.60 17.45 18.92
N SER A 532 26.17 18.01 17.80
CA SER A 532 24.80 18.45 17.57
C SER A 532 24.07 17.56 16.56
N LEU A 533 22.83 17.22 16.89
CA LEU A 533 21.86 16.62 15.98
C LEU A 533 21.27 17.67 15.03
N ILE A 534 21.35 17.42 13.73
CA ILE A 534 20.76 18.21 12.65
C ILE A 534 19.42 17.64 12.26
N TRP A 535 18.36 18.43 12.45
CA TRP A 535 16.99 18.01 12.19
C TRP A 535 16.14 19.10 11.53
N ASN A 536 15.02 18.69 10.91
CA ASN A 536 14.12 19.58 10.19
C ASN A 536 12.81 19.78 10.95
N ASN A 537 12.47 21.03 11.30
CA ASN A 537 11.19 21.37 11.91
C ASN A 537 10.11 21.56 10.83
N HIS A 538 9.54 20.42 10.41
CA HIS A 538 8.50 20.37 9.38
C HIS A 538 7.27 21.22 9.72
N LYS A 539 6.83 21.23 10.99
CA LYS A 539 5.62 21.96 11.42
C LYS A 539 5.73 23.48 11.20
N ARG A 540 6.93 24.05 11.38
CA ARG A 540 7.17 25.49 11.25
C ARG A 540 8.00 25.83 10.00
N ARG A 541 8.25 24.87 9.11
CA ARG A 541 9.11 24.99 7.92
C ARG A 541 10.49 25.60 8.23
N ARG A 542 11.09 25.20 9.37
CA ARG A 542 12.43 25.64 9.79
C ARG A 542 13.40 24.47 9.67
N MET A 543 14.19 24.44 8.61
CA MET A 543 15.10 23.33 8.30
C MET A 543 16.47 23.48 8.99
N ARG A 544 17.22 22.38 9.09
CA ARG A 544 18.60 22.31 9.58
C ARG A 544 18.82 22.97 10.96
N ARG A 545 18.00 22.60 11.93
CA ARG A 545 18.15 23.02 13.33
C ARG A 545 19.18 22.13 14.03
N ARG A 546 19.96 22.74 14.93
CA ARG A 546 20.94 22.07 15.80
C ARG A 546 20.33 21.77 17.16
N LEU A 547 20.69 20.63 17.73
CA LEU A 547 20.34 20.23 19.08
C LEU A 547 21.54 19.47 19.67
N PRO A 548 22.21 19.98 20.71
CA PRO A 548 23.24 19.22 21.42
C PRO A 548 22.69 17.88 21.92
N ILE A 549 23.44 16.80 21.73
CA ILE A 549 23.08 15.45 22.16
C ILE A 549 24.24 14.79 22.92
N THR A 550 23.92 13.78 23.73
CA THR A 550 24.92 13.08 24.53
C THR A 550 25.78 12.13 23.68
N SER A 551 26.98 11.81 24.15
CA SER A 551 27.88 10.85 23.49
C SER A 551 27.25 9.47 23.30
N SER A 552 26.35 9.06 24.20
CA SER A 552 25.59 7.80 24.07
C SER A 552 24.60 7.82 22.91
N THR A 553 23.89 8.93 22.69
CA THR A 553 23.00 9.11 21.53
C THR A 553 23.83 9.17 20.23
N VAL A 554 24.99 9.83 20.24
CA VAL A 554 25.92 9.87 19.10
C VAL A 554 26.36 8.46 18.72
N ALA A 555 26.82 7.67 19.68
CA ALA A 555 27.27 6.30 19.44
C ALA A 555 26.16 5.40 18.87
N ALA A 556 24.91 5.58 19.32
CA ALA A 556 23.77 4.85 18.74
C ALA A 556 23.51 5.23 17.28
N ILE A 557 23.60 6.52 16.93
CA ILE A 557 23.46 7.00 15.56
C ILE A 557 24.60 6.49 14.68
N GLU A 558 25.85 6.59 15.13
CA GLU A 558 27.03 6.15 14.36
C GLU A 558 27.02 4.63 14.12
N LYS A 559 26.63 3.84 15.13
CA LYS A 559 26.44 2.39 14.98
C LYS A 559 25.43 2.08 13.86
N TRP A 560 24.31 2.78 13.84
CA TRP A 560 23.31 2.58 12.79
C TRP A 560 23.75 3.11 11.43
N GLN A 561 24.46 4.25 11.36
CA GLN A 561 25.05 4.74 10.11
C GLN A 561 25.96 3.69 9.49
N ALA A 562 26.86 3.09 10.27
CA ALA A 562 27.77 2.04 9.79
C ALA A 562 27.01 0.81 9.26
N LEU A 563 26.01 0.30 10.00
CA LEU A 563 25.18 -0.83 9.55
C LEU A 563 24.37 -0.48 8.30
N ARG A 564 23.89 0.76 8.23
CA ARG A 564 23.12 1.24 7.10
C ARG A 564 23.98 1.34 5.84
N ASP A 565 25.22 1.77 5.96
CA ASP A 565 26.14 1.91 4.83
C ASP A 565 26.47 0.55 4.18
N SER A 566 26.34 -0.55 4.94
CA SER A 566 26.49 -1.91 4.43
C SER A 566 25.19 -2.55 3.90
N LEU A 567 24.06 -1.84 3.83
CA LEU A 567 22.78 -2.39 3.33
C LEU A 567 22.71 -2.33 1.79
N PRO A 568 22.79 -3.47 1.06
CA PRO A 568 22.69 -3.47 -0.40
C PRO A 568 21.25 -3.27 -0.91
N GLU A 569 20.24 -3.48 -0.06
CA GLU A 569 18.82 -3.53 -0.45
C GLU A 569 18.00 -2.29 -0.02
N ALA A 570 18.65 -1.23 0.47
CA ALA A 570 17.93 0.00 0.82
C ALA A 570 17.36 0.68 -0.45
N PRO A 571 16.10 1.17 -0.44
CA PRO A 571 15.55 1.90 -1.59
C PRO A 571 16.40 3.13 -1.93
N SER A 572 16.75 3.33 -3.20
CA SER A 572 17.56 4.48 -3.65
C SER A 572 16.96 5.83 -3.29
N VAL A 573 15.62 5.94 -3.31
CA VAL A 573 14.88 7.13 -2.86
C VAL A 573 15.17 7.51 -1.39
N SER A 574 15.61 6.54 -0.58
CA SER A 574 15.90 6.71 0.84
C SER A 574 17.31 7.18 1.13
N GLU A 575 18.18 7.28 0.13
CA GLU A 575 19.59 7.62 0.28
C GLU A 575 19.87 8.87 1.16
N PRO A 576 19.08 9.97 1.07
CA PRO A 576 19.33 11.16 1.87
C PRO A 576 18.99 11.03 3.37
N TYR A 577 18.26 9.98 3.77
CA TYR A 577 17.71 9.86 5.13
C TYR A 577 18.55 8.95 6.02
N LEU A 578 18.36 8.98 7.34
CA LEU A 578 19.00 8.05 8.28
C LEU A 578 18.18 6.77 8.44
N PHE A 579 16.85 6.85 8.35
CA PHE A 579 15.96 5.69 8.45
C PHE A 579 15.27 5.43 7.10
N PRO A 580 15.57 4.33 6.40
CA PRO A 580 15.07 4.11 5.03
C PRO A 580 13.59 3.73 4.99
N ALA A 581 12.97 3.96 3.84
CA ALA A 581 11.63 3.50 3.54
C ALA A 581 11.58 1.97 3.44
N ILE A 582 10.38 1.41 3.58
CA ILE A 582 10.18 -0.04 3.52
C ILE A 582 10.45 -0.63 2.12
N THR A 583 10.09 0.10 1.06
CA THR A 583 10.30 -0.27 -0.35
C THR A 583 10.39 0.98 -1.22
N SER A 584 11.02 0.88 -2.40
CA SER A 584 11.04 1.96 -3.42
C SER A 584 9.67 2.26 -4.01
N ALA A 585 8.75 1.29 -3.94
CA ALA A 585 7.36 1.50 -4.32
C ALA A 585 6.59 2.36 -3.30
N GLY A 586 7.18 2.61 -2.12
CA GLY A 586 6.61 3.37 -1.03
C GLY A 586 6.31 4.82 -1.38
N GLY A 587 5.23 5.39 -0.86
CA GLY A 587 4.91 6.81 -1.04
C GLY A 587 5.74 7.78 -0.17
N SER A 588 6.76 7.28 0.52
CA SER A 588 7.65 8.03 1.42
C SER A 588 9.09 7.58 1.20
N ASP A 589 10.01 8.52 1.30
CA ASP A 589 11.44 8.28 1.10
C ASP A 589 12.13 7.81 2.39
N HIS A 590 11.45 7.84 3.53
CA HIS A 590 12.00 7.44 4.82
C HIS A 590 11.03 6.58 5.63
N LEU A 591 11.51 6.05 6.77
CA LEU A 591 10.69 5.33 7.75
C LEU A 591 9.47 6.17 8.11
N MET A 592 8.29 5.55 8.03
CA MET A 592 7.04 6.24 8.37
C MET A 592 6.79 6.22 9.88
N SER A 593 6.35 7.34 10.45
CA SER A 593 6.08 7.47 11.89
C SER A 593 5.08 6.45 12.41
N ASN A 594 4.14 6.00 11.57
CA ASN A 594 3.18 4.97 11.94
C ASN A 594 3.80 3.57 11.95
N ASN A 595 4.72 3.24 11.04
CA ASN A 595 5.44 1.96 11.07
C ASN A 595 6.27 1.88 12.35
N PHE A 596 6.91 3.00 12.72
CA PHE A 596 7.60 3.12 14.00
C PHE A 596 6.65 2.97 15.20
N SER A 597 5.48 3.64 15.15
CA SER A 597 4.46 3.52 16.21
C SER A 597 3.91 2.11 16.37
N VAL A 598 3.70 1.39 15.26
CA VAL A 598 3.25 0.00 15.26
C VAL A 598 4.32 -0.90 15.86
N GLY A 599 5.59 -0.77 15.42
CA GLY A 599 6.67 -1.58 15.99
C GLY A 599 6.91 -1.31 17.47
N MET A 600 6.82 -0.05 17.92
CA MET A 600 6.87 0.28 19.35
C MET A 600 5.71 -0.32 20.13
N ARG A 601 4.49 -0.25 19.60
CA ARG A 601 3.31 -0.83 20.27
C ARG A 601 3.41 -2.34 20.38
N THR A 602 3.73 -3.03 19.28
CA THR A 602 3.98 -4.47 19.28
C THR A 602 5.07 -4.87 20.27
N TRP A 603 6.14 -4.08 20.39
CA TRP A 603 7.18 -4.32 21.38
C TRP A 603 6.66 -4.21 22.82
N VAL A 604 6.00 -3.09 23.16
CA VAL A 604 5.46 -2.83 24.51
C VAL A 604 4.38 -3.84 24.92
N ASP A 605 3.51 -4.23 23.97
CA ASP A 605 2.45 -5.21 24.22
C ASP A 605 3.00 -6.62 24.52
N ASN A 606 4.21 -6.93 24.03
CA ASN A 606 4.89 -8.21 24.24
C ASN A 606 5.80 -8.25 25.49
N LEU A 607 5.94 -7.14 26.23
CA LEU A 607 6.66 -7.16 27.51
C LEU A 607 5.79 -7.80 28.60
N GLU A 608 6.37 -8.66 29.44
CA GLU A 608 5.65 -9.38 30.50
C GLU A 608 4.97 -8.41 31.48
N THR A 609 5.74 -7.49 32.07
CA THR A 609 5.22 -6.48 33.00
C THR A 609 6.07 -5.22 32.97
N LEU A 610 5.40 -4.06 33.09
CA LEU A 610 6.01 -2.77 33.41
C LEU A 610 5.36 -2.27 34.69
N ASN A 611 6.18 -1.89 35.66
CA ASN A 611 5.73 -1.50 36.99
C ASN A 611 5.63 0.03 37.10
N SER A 612 4.56 0.52 37.72
CA SER A 612 4.46 1.92 38.14
C SER A 612 5.21 2.17 39.45
N ASP A 613 5.22 3.41 39.94
CA ASP A 613 5.73 3.80 41.25
C ASP A 613 4.67 3.74 42.37
N ALA A 614 3.43 3.36 42.03
CA ALA A 614 2.33 3.22 42.97
C ALA A 614 2.21 1.78 43.50
N MET A 615 1.79 1.67 44.76
CA MET A 615 1.42 0.42 45.40
C MET A 615 -0.09 0.35 45.57
N ASP A 616 -0.68 -0.83 45.45
CA ASP A 616 -2.09 -1.09 45.77
C ASP A 616 -2.30 -1.09 47.30
N ALA A 617 -3.56 -1.29 47.74
CA ALA A 617 -3.90 -1.29 49.15
C ALA A 617 -3.25 -2.46 49.93
N GLU A 618 -2.81 -3.48 49.21
CA GLU A 618 -2.17 -4.70 49.68
C GLU A 618 -0.63 -4.61 49.66
N GLY A 619 -0.06 -3.51 49.15
CA GLY A 619 1.39 -3.27 49.09
C GLY A 619 2.09 -3.84 47.86
N ASN A 620 1.36 -4.37 46.87
CA ASN A 620 1.94 -4.82 45.61
C ASN A 620 2.11 -3.65 44.64
N VAL A 621 3.11 -3.74 43.77
CA VAL A 621 3.36 -2.70 42.76
C VAL A 621 2.31 -2.79 41.66
N ILE A 622 1.65 -1.66 41.38
CA ILE A 622 0.61 -1.58 40.36
C ILE A 622 1.27 -1.60 38.97
N PRO A 623 0.79 -2.44 38.03
CA PRO A 623 1.26 -2.42 36.64
C PRO A 623 0.99 -1.07 35.97
N PHE A 624 1.98 -0.57 35.23
CA PHE A 624 1.84 0.65 34.44
C PHE A 624 0.93 0.40 33.22
N ASP A 625 0.01 1.32 32.96
CA ASP A 625 -0.83 1.26 31.76
C ASP A 625 0.01 1.50 30.49
N ARG A 626 0.28 0.40 29.78
CA ARG A 626 1.02 0.36 28.52
C ARG A 626 0.39 1.20 27.41
N SER A 627 -0.92 1.49 27.48
CA SER A 627 -1.60 2.34 26.50
C SER A 627 -1.01 3.76 26.44
N LEU A 628 -0.41 4.21 27.56
CA LEU A 628 0.23 5.52 27.71
C LEU A 628 1.63 5.58 27.05
N ILE A 629 2.16 4.47 26.55
CA ILE A 629 3.47 4.41 25.88
C ILE A 629 3.25 4.53 24.36
N TYR A 630 3.56 5.72 23.83
CA TYR A 630 3.50 6.00 22.40
C TYR A 630 4.57 7.03 22.00
N PRO A 631 4.98 7.10 20.71
CA PRO A 631 6.15 7.90 20.32
C PRO A 631 6.09 9.38 20.72
N TYR A 632 4.91 10.00 20.73
CA TYR A 632 4.79 11.41 21.09
C TYR A 632 4.91 11.66 22.60
N ALA A 633 4.68 10.65 23.46
CA ALA A 633 4.85 10.76 24.91
C ALA A 633 6.31 11.05 25.31
N PHE A 634 7.29 10.52 24.59
CA PHE A 634 8.72 10.77 24.85
C PHE A 634 9.14 12.24 24.69
N ARG A 635 8.41 13.02 23.87
CA ARG A 635 8.61 14.47 23.80
C ARG A 635 8.29 15.15 25.14
N HIS A 636 7.23 14.71 25.79
CA HIS A 636 6.85 15.21 27.10
C HIS A 636 7.79 14.70 28.18
N SER A 637 8.20 13.42 28.14
CA SER A 637 9.21 12.88 29.06
C SER A 637 10.53 13.65 28.98
N PHE A 638 11.01 13.96 27.78
CA PHE A 638 12.22 14.77 27.60
C PHE A 638 12.07 16.15 28.24
N ALA A 639 10.97 16.85 27.98
CA ALA A 639 10.73 18.17 28.55
C ALA A 639 10.60 18.13 30.08
N GLN A 640 9.96 17.09 30.63
CA GLN A 640 9.80 16.89 32.05
C GLN A 640 11.16 16.62 32.73
N ARG A 641 11.96 15.70 32.18
CA ARG A 641 13.31 15.39 32.68
C ARG A 641 14.19 16.64 32.76
N HIS A 642 14.16 17.50 31.74
CA HIS A 642 14.91 18.75 31.74
C HIS A 642 14.35 19.79 32.73
N ALA A 643 13.03 19.86 32.89
CA ALA A 643 12.41 20.73 33.88
C ALA A 643 12.76 20.27 35.31
N ASP A 644 12.74 18.97 35.58
CA ASP A 644 13.10 18.36 36.86
C ASP A 644 14.60 18.57 37.18
N ALA A 645 15.45 18.57 36.15
CA ALA A 645 16.87 18.94 36.26
C ALA A 645 17.13 20.45 36.42
N GLY A 646 16.08 21.29 36.48
CA GLY A 646 16.20 22.73 36.68
C GLY A 646 16.63 23.53 35.44
N THR A 647 16.47 22.97 34.23
CA THR A 647 16.80 23.69 32.99
C THR A 647 15.94 24.96 32.87
N PRO A 648 16.55 26.15 32.64
CA PRO A 648 15.80 27.40 32.48
C PRO A 648 14.73 27.31 31.38
N ILE A 649 13.59 27.96 31.62
CA ILE A 649 12.39 27.82 30.79
C ILE A 649 12.55 28.42 29.38
N ASP A 650 13.37 29.46 29.26
CA ASP A 650 13.80 30.10 28.02
C ASP A 650 14.74 29.18 27.21
N VAL A 651 15.65 28.47 27.89
CA VAL A 651 16.48 27.42 27.29
C VAL A 651 15.63 26.24 26.87
N LEU A 652 14.62 25.81 27.63
CA LEU A 652 13.66 24.78 27.19
C LEU A 652 12.82 25.25 25.99
N ARG A 653 12.53 26.56 25.89
CA ARG A 653 11.86 27.15 24.72
C ARG A 653 12.76 27.19 23.50
N GLU A 654 14.08 27.10 23.61
CA GLU A 654 14.99 27.28 22.47
C GLU A 654 15.07 26.06 21.53
N PRO A 655 15.16 24.80 22.03
CA PRO A 655 14.86 23.58 21.31
C PRO A 655 13.42 23.55 20.81
N HIS A 656 12.49 24.27 21.44
CA HIS A 656 11.09 24.39 21.03
C HIS A 656 10.81 25.61 20.11
N GLY A 657 11.80 26.50 19.91
CA GLY A 657 11.86 27.69 19.05
C GLY A 657 11.28 29.01 19.62
N PRO A 658 12.08 30.06 19.93
CA PRO A 658 11.62 31.41 20.22
C PRO A 658 11.63 32.32 18.97
N ARG A 659 10.93 33.47 19.04
CA ARG A 659 10.96 34.61 18.10
C ARG A 659 11.99 35.63 18.61
N ARG A 660 12.90 36.13 17.77
CA ARG A 660 13.52 37.45 17.98
C ARG A 660 12.47 38.52 17.66
N SER A 661 12.10 39.36 18.63
CA SER A 661 11.39 40.61 18.37
C SER A 661 12.43 41.63 17.85
N LYS A 662 12.21 42.13 16.64
CA LYS A 662 12.65 43.47 16.27
C LYS A 662 11.47 44.39 16.54
N ASN A 663 11.77 45.56 17.10
CA ASN A 663 10.90 46.69 17.45
C ASN A 663 10.42 46.67 18.91
N ASP A 664 11.19 47.33 19.77
CA ASP A 664 10.66 48.14 20.86
C ASP A 664 11.28 49.54 20.74
N HIS A 665 10.62 50.41 19.98
CA HIS A 665 10.67 51.85 20.22
C HIS A 665 9.27 52.27 20.68
N GLY A 666 9.22 52.77 21.92
CA GLY A 666 8.18 53.67 22.41
C GLY A 666 6.85 53.03 22.79
N LEU A 667 6.67 52.75 24.08
CA LEU A 667 5.45 53.08 24.82
C LEU A 667 5.65 52.88 26.33
N LEU A 668 6.15 53.94 27.00
CA LEU A 668 5.52 54.65 28.13
C LEU A 668 6.56 55.18 29.15
N PRO A 669 6.50 56.48 29.50
CA PRO A 669 7.35 57.11 30.50
C PRO A 669 6.75 57.00 31.91
N GLY A 670 7.62 57.14 32.92
CA GLY A 670 7.23 57.49 34.28
C GLY A 670 7.38 56.36 35.29
N LEU A 671 8.51 56.35 36.00
CA LEU A 671 8.54 56.78 37.39
C LEU A 671 9.99 56.72 37.89
N THR A 672 10.43 57.89 38.32
CA THR A 672 11.73 58.23 38.90
C THR A 672 12.04 57.41 40.15
N GLY A 673 13.30 57.04 40.31
CA GLY A 673 13.80 56.33 41.49
C GLY A 673 13.99 57.21 42.71
N THR A 674 14.29 56.58 43.84
CA THR A 674 15.13 57.16 44.90
C THR A 674 15.76 56.05 45.75
N GLN A 675 16.99 56.33 46.18
CA GLN A 675 17.92 55.52 46.97
C GLN A 675 17.59 55.46 48.48
N ALA A 676 18.48 54.75 49.22
CA ALA A 676 18.88 54.91 50.64
C ALA A 676 18.35 53.81 51.58
N GLN A 677 19.19 52.91 52.09
CA GLN A 677 20.19 52.98 53.20
C GLN A 677 19.60 52.63 54.59
N GLY A 678 20.24 51.67 55.27
CA GLY A 678 20.75 51.83 56.65
C GLY A 678 19.93 51.30 57.86
N GLY A 679 20.63 50.57 58.75
CA GLY A 679 20.34 50.47 60.21
C GLY A 679 19.69 49.15 60.67
N GLN A 680 20.44 48.16 61.19
CA GLN A 680 20.98 47.98 62.55
C GLN A 680 20.03 47.37 63.61
N ASN A 681 20.42 46.15 64.03
CA ASN A 681 20.49 45.59 65.39
C ASN A 681 19.25 45.37 66.27
N THR A 682 18.98 44.12 66.67
CA THR A 682 19.05 43.62 68.07
C THR A 682 18.74 42.11 68.16
N GLN A 683 19.51 41.42 69.00
CA GLN A 683 19.35 40.05 69.55
C GLN A 683 19.06 40.20 71.08
N PRO A 684 18.82 39.15 71.92
CA PRO A 684 18.80 37.69 71.72
C PRO A 684 17.69 36.91 72.51
N ASP A 685 17.83 35.58 72.50
CA ASP A 685 17.45 34.56 73.51
C ASP A 685 16.19 33.68 73.36
N GLY A 686 16.41 32.34 73.42
CA GLY A 686 15.42 31.33 73.81
C GLY A 686 15.50 29.94 73.17
N HIS A 687 16.21 28.98 73.80
CA HIS A 687 16.16 27.50 73.65
C HIS A 687 14.73 26.91 73.46
N ARG A 688 14.41 25.79 72.76
CA ARG A 688 14.95 24.38 72.68
C ARG A 688 14.15 23.60 71.55
N PRO A 689 14.48 22.33 71.20
CA PRO A 689 14.30 21.74 69.86
C PRO A 689 13.06 20.84 69.64
N ALA A 690 12.64 20.66 68.37
CA ALA A 690 11.85 19.49 67.94
C ALA A 690 11.90 19.20 66.42
N ARG A 691 12.46 18.02 66.09
CA ARG A 691 12.09 17.03 65.05
C ARG A 691 11.83 17.46 63.59
N ASN A 692 12.78 17.03 62.75
CA ASN A 692 12.73 16.80 61.30
C ASN A 692 11.36 16.30 60.79
N ARG A 693 10.69 17.11 59.96
CA ARG A 693 9.56 16.69 59.13
C ARG A 693 9.40 17.56 57.87
N ASP A 694 10.48 17.92 57.18
CA ASP A 694 10.39 18.89 56.06
C ASP A 694 11.06 18.49 54.73
N THR A 695 11.54 17.26 54.56
CA THR A 695 12.09 16.81 53.26
C THR A 695 11.03 16.37 52.24
N LEU A 696 9.83 15.94 52.66
CA LEU A 696 8.76 15.50 51.75
C LEU A 696 7.85 16.63 51.23
N LEU A 697 7.79 17.77 51.93
CA LEU A 697 6.98 18.92 51.52
C LEU A 697 7.69 19.76 50.45
N VAL A 698 9.02 19.88 50.54
CA VAL A 698 9.85 20.63 49.59
C VAL A 698 9.92 19.95 48.22
N ASP A 699 9.96 18.61 48.17
CA ASP A 699 9.89 17.87 46.90
C ASP A 699 8.51 17.98 46.24
N ARG A 700 7.41 17.84 46.99
CA ARG A 700 6.05 18.06 46.46
C ARG A 700 5.83 19.49 45.96
N LEU A 701 6.41 20.49 46.64
CA LEU A 701 6.37 21.88 46.20
C LEU A 701 7.21 22.11 44.94
N ARG A 702 8.38 21.48 44.80
CA ARG A 702 9.19 21.53 43.56
C ARG A 702 8.46 20.92 42.36
N THR A 703 7.82 19.76 42.51
CA THR A 703 7.01 19.14 41.44
C THR A 703 5.80 20.00 41.06
N ALA A 704 5.13 20.60 42.04
CA ALA A 704 3.96 21.46 41.81
C ALA A 704 4.31 22.82 41.16
N VAL A 705 5.51 23.34 41.40
CA VAL A 705 6.04 24.56 40.78
C VAL A 705 6.54 24.27 39.35
N GLY A 706 7.24 23.16 39.13
CA GLY A 706 7.65 22.70 37.79
C GLY A 706 6.45 22.46 36.86
N GLY A 707 5.41 21.77 37.35
CA GLY A 707 4.18 21.53 36.59
C GLY A 707 3.35 22.80 36.30
N ARG A 708 3.49 23.87 37.11
CA ARG A 708 2.86 25.18 36.82
C ARG A 708 3.65 25.99 35.79
N ALA A 709 4.97 25.92 35.82
CA ALA A 709 5.85 26.56 34.85
C ALA A 709 5.63 26.00 33.43
N VAL A 710 5.55 24.68 33.30
CA VAL A 710 5.25 23.97 32.03
C VAL A 710 3.85 24.33 31.50
N ARG A 711 2.84 24.44 32.38
CA ARG A 711 1.47 24.88 32.02
C ARG A 711 1.43 26.33 31.51
N ARG A 712 2.20 27.25 32.09
CA ARG A 712 2.35 28.62 31.57
C ARG A 712 3.01 28.62 30.19
N LEU A 713 4.05 27.80 30.01
CA LEU A 713 4.78 27.65 28.75
C LEU A 713 3.86 27.27 27.59
N HIS A 714 2.98 26.28 27.80
CA HIS A 714 1.99 25.85 26.80
C HIS A 714 0.90 26.90 26.52
N ARG A 715 0.36 27.57 27.54
CA ARG A 715 -0.64 28.64 27.36
C ARG A 715 -0.08 29.86 26.61
N THR A 716 1.20 30.17 26.80
CA THR A 716 1.84 31.34 26.18
C THR A 716 2.18 31.09 24.71
N ASP A 717 2.63 29.88 24.35
CA ASP A 717 2.89 29.47 22.96
C ASP A 717 1.59 29.37 22.14
N GLN A 718 0.50 28.91 22.75
CA GLN A 718 -0.83 28.93 22.14
C GLN A 718 -1.37 30.35 21.92
N ARG A 719 -1.25 31.26 22.91
CA ARG A 719 -1.73 32.65 22.77
C ARG A 719 -0.96 33.46 21.73
N GLN A 720 0.36 33.26 21.59
CA GLN A 720 1.16 33.98 20.60
C GLN A 720 0.97 33.47 19.17
N SER A 721 0.48 32.24 18.99
CA SER A 721 0.13 31.69 17.67
C SER A 721 -1.16 32.28 17.06
N ARG A 722 -1.98 32.97 17.86
CA ARG A 722 -3.28 33.56 17.45
C ARG A 722 -3.21 35.00 16.92
N ARG A 723 -2.04 35.65 16.90
CA ARG A 723 -1.87 36.97 16.24
C ARG A 723 -1.42 36.82 14.79
N THR A 724 -2.39 36.74 13.89
CA THR A 724 -2.21 37.07 12.47
C THR A 724 -1.87 38.55 12.36
N ARG A 725 -0.77 38.87 11.67
CA ARG A 725 -0.43 40.24 11.28
C ARG A 725 -1.53 40.76 10.35
N MET A 726 -2.06 41.96 10.63
CA MET A 726 -2.61 42.80 9.56
C MET A 726 -1.45 43.16 8.60
N PRO A 727 -1.70 43.32 7.30
CA PRO A 727 -0.74 43.96 6.42
C PRO A 727 -0.50 45.41 6.86
N ASP A 728 0.73 45.90 6.72
CA ASP A 728 1.05 47.32 6.86
C ASP A 728 0.22 48.15 5.86
N PRO A 729 -0.25 49.36 6.23
CA PRO A 729 -0.94 50.24 5.30
C PRO A 729 0.02 50.69 4.18
N LEU A 730 -0.44 50.58 2.94
CA LEU A 730 0.24 51.10 1.76
C LEU A 730 0.52 52.61 1.90
N PRO A 731 1.65 53.13 1.39
CA PRO A 731 1.96 54.55 1.43
C PRO A 731 1.03 55.35 0.51
N VAL A 732 0.33 56.33 1.08
CA VAL A 732 -0.46 57.33 0.35
C VAL A 732 0.51 58.25 -0.40
N LEU A 733 0.60 58.12 -1.72
CA LEU A 733 1.28 59.08 -2.60
C LEU A 733 0.25 59.88 -3.40
N ARG A 734 0.00 61.09 -2.88
CA ARG A 734 -0.33 62.37 -3.53
C ARG A 734 -1.37 62.38 -4.67
N LEU A 735 -2.56 62.86 -4.31
CA LEU A 735 -3.44 63.67 -5.16
C LEU A 735 -2.75 64.98 -5.59
N ARG A 736 -2.81 65.31 -6.89
CA ARG A 736 -2.72 66.67 -7.47
C ARG A 736 -3.67 66.81 -8.68
N VAL A 737 -4.91 67.21 -8.38
CA VAL A 737 -5.75 68.30 -8.94
C VAL A 737 -5.49 68.88 -10.35
N LEU A 738 -6.54 68.76 -11.22
CA LEU A 738 -7.15 69.65 -12.27
C LEU A 738 -6.42 69.98 -13.59
N PRO A 739 -7.08 70.53 -14.67
CA PRO A 739 -8.47 71.07 -14.85
C PRO A 739 -9.23 70.45 -16.08
N SER A 740 -10.49 70.72 -16.45
CA SER A 740 -11.51 71.75 -16.19
C SER A 740 -12.89 71.11 -16.23
#